data_AF-A0A2T4BT85-F1
#
_entry.id   AF-A0A2T4BT85-F1
#
_cell.length_a   1.000
_cell.length_b   1.000
_cell.length_c   1.000
_cell.angle_alpha   90.00
_cell.angle_beta   90.00
_cell.angle_gamma   90.00
#
_symmetry.space_group_name_H-M   'P 1'
#
loop_
_entity.id
_entity.type
_entity.pdbx_description
1 polymer ?
#
loop_
_entity_poly.entity_id
_entity_poly.type
_entity_poly.pdbx_seq_one_letter_code
_entity_poly.pdbx_strand_id
1 'polypeptide(L)'
;MAQLPVEIFELITRYLTRAEIQTLRLVCREFEAKVSAQYFRNVVVPFRSELYTSLDRDENTVIASRLFSNGMRIFESFGPHILRFALSLELDEFTLAYPPVKPAQEAVPAFWGIYRWPHATYHRYRDLEGLEQTADETDSMKKALRCLTKVTNLGLCCDAGLGFLVGPDQAVRKMNNPDPVFNTSNFRQEARSDRGDAVTTVADFNGVPRELTSATAQHDNFKRRVLEKMIADAGFAGFYIHEAIDLLLETEGVSLSNIDFDEREVLVAQPAPAMVQSPPHRQRRAENQVPRDSMSDPSTSRQPLIPTNLTRAQKELLLELEWAHRAMIQSYVISIIDNARDGCFSNLTNITIAKIPSAHVHILCRKELWESIPRVKNVSLAVIADWRRISKTSPGVVADTHVSPLDAVSKVYNLLNRYIGQQQNIETLHFEWICGGEFARGPYQRNQYILPAPFVDSPELMSSVDGAKDPERLLDLPYVKEFSLKNCWASPHVLTQIIRNMALQSLEKLEFESVSLSGPPVFAPQPVNVAQAADDAGLPLPPIFPGGVAPMIAGPVGEPAAAMFPQPAPAPPQPSDDQQSDRLVLPEPFSWAGFCEHFSPGIKMRMLPRFRELADGAVRPEDLTLPLEKDLAPFLPNADQLAADEAQYNLSSITFKSCGYVYLDVRNLDVRALLPAEGQAAHSFVNSLRHDIFHSMQYCKDKLLGRILPYILPSEWKTLETVFLMERGWANLYSTRMSDDAIADGFEYPGTGRFSGTVERLDDAQDIEMLV
;
A
#
# COMPACT_ATOMS: atom_id res chain seq x y z
N MET A 1 42.61 -3.96 -34.61
CA MET A 1 42.27 -3.25 -33.36
C MET A 1 42.04 -4.30 -32.29
N ALA A 2 42.67 -4.18 -31.12
CA ALA A 2 42.41 -5.10 -30.02
C ALA A 2 40.96 -4.92 -29.55
N GLN A 3 40.18 -6.01 -29.52
CA GLN A 3 38.80 -5.99 -29.02
C GLN A 3 38.86 -5.76 -27.50
N LEU A 4 38.09 -4.77 -27.02
CA LEU A 4 38.04 -4.45 -25.59
C LEU A 4 37.33 -5.57 -24.82
N PRO A 5 37.81 -6.03 -23.66
CA PRO A 5 37.11 -7.05 -22.87
C PRO A 5 35.68 -6.64 -22.50
N VAL A 6 34.75 -7.60 -22.41
CA VAL A 6 33.34 -7.33 -22.10
C VAL A 6 33.18 -6.70 -20.70
N GLU A 7 34.08 -7.05 -19.79
CA GLU A 7 34.17 -6.57 -18.43
C GLU A 7 34.33 -5.04 -18.37
N ILE A 8 34.98 -4.44 -19.38
CA ILE A 8 35.10 -2.99 -19.48
C ILE A 8 33.75 -2.35 -19.79
N PHE A 9 32.96 -2.95 -20.66
CA PHE A 9 31.60 -2.47 -20.96
C PHE A 9 30.68 -2.67 -19.76
N GLU A 10 30.83 -3.77 -19.01
CA GLU A 10 30.11 -3.97 -17.75
C GLU A 10 30.45 -2.90 -16.71
N LEU A 11 31.71 -2.50 -16.59
CA LEU A 11 32.12 -1.41 -15.69
C LEU A 11 31.56 -0.06 -16.14
N ILE A 12 31.61 0.25 -17.44
CA ILE A 12 31.06 1.51 -17.99
C ILE A 12 29.55 1.57 -17.76
N THR A 13 28.82 0.50 -18.09
CA THR A 13 27.35 0.45 -18.00
C THR A 13 26.83 0.53 -16.57
N ARG A 14 27.63 0.22 -15.54
CA ARG A 14 27.27 0.47 -14.13
C ARG A 14 27.08 1.96 -13.79
N TYR A 15 27.63 2.86 -14.59
CA TYR A 15 27.54 4.31 -14.40
C TYR A 15 26.57 5.00 -15.36
N LEU A 16 25.90 4.24 -16.22
CA LEU A 16 25.00 4.79 -17.24
C LEU A 16 23.55 4.48 -16.89
N THR A 17 22.68 5.46 -17.14
CA THR A 17 21.23 5.28 -17.14
C THR A 17 20.79 4.40 -18.30
N ARG A 18 19.58 3.83 -18.21
CA ARG A 18 19.03 2.95 -19.25
C ARG A 18 18.94 3.61 -20.63
N ALA A 19 18.58 4.89 -20.70
CA ALA A 19 18.52 5.66 -21.95
C ALA A 19 19.92 5.85 -22.57
N GLU A 20 20.94 6.05 -21.73
CA GLU A 20 22.34 6.12 -22.16
C GLU A 20 22.82 4.76 -22.65
N ILE A 21 22.45 3.66 -21.99
CA ILE A 21 22.77 2.29 -22.44
C ILE A 21 22.12 2.00 -23.81
N GLN A 22 20.87 2.41 -24.03
CA GLN A 22 20.22 2.29 -25.35
C GLN A 22 20.98 3.07 -26.43
N THR A 23 21.37 4.30 -26.12
CA THR A 23 22.15 5.14 -27.03
C THR A 23 23.53 4.52 -27.30
N LEU A 24 24.15 3.94 -26.27
CA LEU A 24 25.44 3.29 -26.36
C LEU A 24 25.42 2.06 -27.28
N ARG A 25 24.31 1.31 -27.30
CA ARG A 25 24.11 0.17 -28.23
C ARG A 25 24.13 0.61 -29.70
N LEU A 26 23.80 1.87 -29.99
CA LEU A 26 23.75 2.41 -31.35
C LEU A 26 25.12 2.91 -31.86
N VAL A 27 26.16 2.91 -31.02
CA VAL A 27 27.49 3.44 -31.38
C VAL A 27 28.17 2.59 -32.45
N CYS A 28 28.27 1.28 -32.24
CA CYS A 28 28.78 0.32 -33.22
C CYS A 28 28.40 -1.13 -32.85
N ARG A 29 28.64 -2.07 -33.78
CA ARG A 29 28.32 -3.50 -33.59
C ARG A 29 29.00 -4.13 -32.36
N GLU A 30 30.21 -3.69 -32.01
CA GLU A 30 30.91 -4.19 -30.83
C GLU A 30 30.23 -3.75 -29.53
N PHE A 31 29.80 -2.48 -29.47
CA PHE A 31 29.02 -1.96 -28.34
C PHE A 31 27.66 -2.65 -28.26
N GLU A 32 26.94 -2.81 -29.38
CA GLU A 32 25.68 -3.53 -29.42
C GLU A 32 25.82 -4.95 -28.83
N ALA A 33 26.80 -5.72 -29.31
CA ALA A 33 27.00 -7.11 -28.86
C ALA A 33 27.39 -7.22 -27.37
N LYS A 34 28.20 -6.29 -26.86
CA LYS A 34 28.73 -6.35 -25.49
C LYS A 34 27.82 -5.69 -24.45
N VAL A 35 27.02 -4.71 -24.85
CA VAL A 35 26.14 -3.94 -23.96
C VAL A 35 24.73 -4.56 -23.87
N SER A 36 24.26 -5.24 -24.93
CA SER A 36 22.89 -5.79 -24.94
C SER A 36 22.65 -6.81 -23.82
N ALA A 37 23.64 -7.64 -23.47
CA ALA A 37 23.52 -8.58 -22.34
C ALA A 37 23.26 -7.86 -21.00
N GLN A 38 23.92 -6.74 -20.76
CA GLN A 38 23.71 -5.94 -19.56
C GLN A 38 22.37 -5.20 -19.59
N TYR A 39 21.93 -4.75 -20.77
CA TYR A 39 20.63 -4.10 -20.95
C TYR A 39 19.46 -5.02 -20.56
N PHE A 40 19.55 -6.32 -20.88
CA PHE A 40 18.53 -7.32 -20.57
C PHE A 40 18.75 -8.05 -19.23
N ARG A 41 19.63 -7.56 -18.36
CA ARG A 41 19.90 -8.21 -17.08
C ARG A 41 18.70 -8.19 -16.14
N ASN A 42 17.98 -7.07 -16.13
CA ASN A 42 16.76 -6.84 -15.34
C ASN A 42 15.60 -6.55 -16.30
N VAL A 43 14.62 -7.45 -16.35
CA VAL A 43 13.49 -7.36 -17.26
C VAL A 43 12.20 -7.47 -16.46
N VAL A 44 11.30 -6.52 -16.67
CA VAL A 44 9.90 -6.69 -16.31
C VAL A 44 9.11 -6.70 -17.60
N VAL A 45 8.08 -7.51 -17.67
CA VAL A 45 7.25 -7.63 -18.86
C VAL A 45 5.83 -7.29 -18.47
N PRO A 46 5.25 -6.19 -18.98
CA PRO A 46 3.84 -5.95 -18.81
C PRO A 46 3.09 -7.05 -19.58
N PHE A 47 2.18 -7.72 -18.90
CA PHE A 47 1.42 -8.82 -19.47
C PHE A 47 0.48 -8.27 -20.54
N ARG A 48 0.70 -8.69 -21.78
CA ARG A 48 -0.05 -8.28 -22.96
C ARG A 48 -0.25 -9.50 -23.85
N SER A 49 -1.43 -9.63 -24.45
CA SER A 49 -1.82 -10.76 -25.29
C SER A 49 -0.87 -10.97 -26.47
N GLU A 50 -0.28 -9.88 -26.99
CA GLU A 50 0.60 -9.91 -28.18
C GLU A 50 2.00 -10.50 -27.89
N LEU A 51 2.37 -10.71 -26.62
CA LEU A 51 3.70 -11.19 -26.25
C LEU A 51 3.84 -12.72 -26.21
N TYR A 52 2.73 -13.43 -26.04
CA TYR A 52 2.72 -14.88 -25.78
C TYR A 52 1.95 -15.69 -26.83
N THR A 53 1.27 -15.04 -27.77
CA THR A 53 0.55 -15.70 -28.87
C THR A 53 1.53 -16.18 -29.95
N SER A 54 1.60 -17.49 -30.17
CA SER A 54 2.22 -18.05 -31.38
C SER A 54 1.21 -18.00 -32.52
N LEU A 55 1.43 -17.13 -33.51
CA LEU A 55 0.60 -17.11 -34.72
C LEU A 55 0.75 -18.45 -35.47
N ASP A 56 -0.33 -19.22 -35.54
CA ASP A 56 -0.51 -20.19 -36.61
C ASP A 56 -0.55 -19.45 -37.95
N ARG A 57 0.09 -20.06 -38.95
CA ARG A 57 0.26 -19.51 -40.30
C ARG A 57 -1.10 -19.26 -40.98
N ASP A 58 -1.53 -18.01 -41.03
CA ASP A 58 -2.46 -17.53 -42.06
C ASP A 58 -1.81 -16.41 -42.89
N GLU A 59 -1.76 -16.61 -44.22
CA GLU A 59 -0.84 -15.93 -45.15
C GLU A 59 -1.19 -14.47 -45.51
N ASN A 60 -2.24 -13.85 -44.94
CA ASN A 60 -2.77 -12.59 -45.50
C ASN A 60 -2.63 -11.31 -44.66
N THR A 61 -1.77 -11.26 -43.64
CA THR A 61 -1.52 -10.00 -42.89
C THR A 61 -0.03 -9.75 -42.67
N VAL A 62 0.70 -9.43 -43.74
CA VAL A 62 2.17 -9.55 -43.85
C VAL A 62 2.99 -8.42 -43.21
N ILE A 63 2.39 -7.30 -42.76
CA ILE A 63 3.18 -6.13 -42.30
C ILE A 63 3.16 -5.95 -40.76
N ALA A 64 2.06 -6.26 -40.08
CA ALA A 64 2.03 -6.31 -38.61
C ALA A 64 2.62 -7.62 -38.06
N SER A 65 2.52 -8.72 -38.79
CA SER A 65 2.97 -10.06 -38.37
C SER A 65 4.49 -10.23 -38.19
N ARG A 66 5.32 -9.33 -38.73
CA ARG A 66 6.80 -9.48 -38.67
C ARG A 66 7.46 -8.87 -37.43
N LEU A 67 6.76 -8.00 -36.70
CA LEU A 67 7.29 -7.34 -35.50
C LEU A 67 6.78 -7.94 -34.19
N PHE A 68 5.78 -8.82 -34.21
CA PHE A 68 5.17 -9.43 -33.01
C PHE A 68 5.48 -10.93 -32.83
N SER A 69 6.11 -11.58 -33.83
CA SER A 69 6.94 -12.78 -33.63
C SER A 69 8.19 -12.53 -32.75
N ASN A 70 8.29 -11.36 -32.10
CA ASN A 70 9.46 -10.88 -31.39
C ASN A 70 9.47 -11.21 -29.89
N GLY A 71 8.31 -11.37 -29.23
CA GLY A 71 8.27 -11.63 -27.78
C GLY A 71 9.04 -12.90 -27.40
N MET A 72 8.64 -14.04 -27.97
CA MET A 72 9.35 -15.31 -27.79
C MET A 72 10.79 -15.26 -28.30
N ARG A 73 11.08 -14.56 -29.41
CA ARG A 73 12.46 -14.38 -29.89
C ARG A 73 13.33 -13.61 -28.91
N ILE A 74 12.77 -12.66 -28.15
CA ILE A 74 13.50 -11.97 -27.08
C ILE A 74 13.85 -12.97 -25.97
N PHE A 75 12.92 -13.84 -25.57
CA PHE A 75 13.22 -14.91 -24.61
C PHE A 75 14.27 -15.89 -25.15
N GLU A 76 14.14 -16.36 -26.39
CA GLU A 76 15.11 -17.27 -27.01
C GLU A 76 16.50 -16.64 -27.17
N SER A 77 16.57 -15.37 -27.56
CA SER A 77 17.83 -14.67 -27.85
C SER A 77 18.51 -14.12 -26.59
N PHE A 78 17.72 -13.58 -25.66
CA PHE A 78 18.22 -12.85 -24.49
C PHE A 78 17.93 -13.53 -23.15
N GLY A 79 17.07 -14.55 -23.11
CA GLY A 79 16.76 -15.32 -21.89
C GLY A 79 17.99 -15.77 -21.09
N PRO A 80 19.07 -16.26 -21.73
CA PRO A 80 20.32 -16.61 -21.03
C PRO A 80 21.07 -15.43 -20.39
N HIS A 81 20.69 -14.19 -20.69
CA HIS A 81 21.25 -12.97 -20.11
C HIS A 81 20.36 -12.35 -19.03
N ILE A 82 19.11 -12.80 -18.91
CA ILE A 82 18.16 -12.30 -17.91
C ILE A 82 18.50 -12.92 -16.55
N LEU A 83 18.85 -12.08 -15.58
CA LEU A 83 19.11 -12.49 -14.20
C LEU A 83 17.93 -12.17 -13.29
N ARG A 84 17.19 -11.10 -13.56
CA ARG A 84 15.99 -10.72 -12.82
C ARG A 84 14.84 -10.57 -13.81
N PHE A 85 13.79 -11.37 -13.62
CA PHE A 85 12.63 -11.40 -14.50
C PHE A 85 11.35 -11.23 -13.70
N ALA A 86 10.47 -10.31 -14.09
CA ALA A 86 9.15 -10.19 -13.49
C ALA A 86 8.04 -9.98 -14.52
N LEU A 87 6.84 -10.41 -14.16
CA LEU A 87 5.61 -10.07 -14.88
C LEU A 87 4.89 -8.93 -14.15
N SER A 88 4.36 -7.97 -14.91
CA SER A 88 3.52 -6.91 -14.36
C SER A 88 2.18 -6.78 -15.07
N LEU A 89 1.11 -6.54 -14.32
CA LEU A 89 -0.17 -6.08 -14.84
C LEU A 89 -0.74 -5.13 -13.79
N GLU A 90 -0.88 -3.86 -14.14
CA GLU A 90 -1.27 -2.82 -13.19
C GLU A 90 -2.41 -2.00 -13.78
N LEU A 91 -3.40 -1.71 -12.96
CA LEU A 91 -4.47 -0.78 -13.30
C LEU A 91 -3.90 0.63 -13.46
N ASP A 92 -4.23 1.26 -14.58
CA ASP A 92 -4.10 2.70 -14.72
C ASP A 92 -5.40 3.38 -14.25
N GLU A 93 -5.38 4.04 -13.08
CA GLU A 93 -6.56 4.76 -12.55
C GLU A 93 -7.09 5.83 -13.52
N PHE A 94 -6.25 6.36 -14.43
CA PHE A 94 -6.75 7.22 -15.49
C PHE A 94 -7.64 6.47 -16.48
N THR A 95 -7.26 5.25 -16.85
CA THR A 95 -8.07 4.36 -17.70
C THR A 95 -9.34 3.92 -16.96
N LEU A 96 -9.28 3.71 -15.65
CA LEU A 96 -10.49 3.48 -14.84
C LEU A 96 -11.40 4.70 -14.82
N ALA A 97 -10.86 5.91 -14.70
CA ALA A 97 -11.64 7.14 -14.73
C ALA A 97 -12.35 7.34 -16.09
N TYR A 98 -11.76 6.84 -17.17
CA TYR A 98 -12.31 6.92 -18.53
C TYR A 98 -12.23 5.55 -19.23
N PRO A 99 -13.11 4.59 -18.87
CA PRO A 99 -13.04 3.24 -19.42
C PRO A 99 -13.22 3.23 -20.95
N PRO A 100 -12.61 2.25 -21.65
CA PRO A 100 -12.88 2.04 -23.06
C PRO A 100 -14.38 1.82 -23.32
N VAL A 101 -14.84 2.25 -24.50
CA VAL A 101 -16.24 2.12 -24.88
C VAL A 101 -16.60 0.64 -25.04
N LYS A 102 -17.58 0.20 -24.26
CA LYS A 102 -18.12 -1.16 -24.28
C LYS A 102 -19.64 -1.10 -24.37
N PRO A 103 -20.22 -1.35 -25.56
CA PRO A 103 -21.66 -1.36 -25.73
C PRO A 103 -22.31 -2.43 -24.85
N ALA A 104 -23.40 -2.08 -24.18
CA ALA A 104 -24.22 -3.04 -23.44
C ALA A 104 -25.16 -3.86 -24.36
N GLN A 105 -25.30 -3.40 -25.60
CA GLN A 105 -26.18 -3.94 -26.63
C GLN A 105 -25.43 -3.98 -27.97
N GLU A 106 -25.85 -4.84 -28.86
CA GLU A 106 -25.36 -4.91 -30.25
C GLU A 106 -26.35 -4.26 -31.21
N ALA A 107 -25.85 -3.73 -32.32
CA ALA A 107 -26.69 -3.32 -33.42
C ALA A 107 -27.02 -4.55 -34.29
N VAL A 108 -28.29 -4.86 -34.43
CA VAL A 108 -28.77 -5.99 -35.27
C VAL A 108 -29.42 -5.41 -36.52
N PRO A 109 -28.78 -5.56 -37.70
CA PRO A 109 -29.41 -5.19 -38.96
C PRO A 109 -30.52 -6.19 -39.28
N ALA A 110 -31.73 -5.67 -39.51
CA ALA A 110 -32.90 -6.43 -39.90
C ALA A 110 -33.53 -5.84 -41.16
N PHE A 111 -34.52 -6.54 -41.73
CA PHE A 111 -35.22 -6.08 -42.93
C PHE A 111 -35.88 -4.70 -42.76
N TRP A 112 -36.31 -4.36 -41.54
CA TRP A 112 -37.06 -3.14 -41.23
C TRP A 112 -36.21 -1.97 -40.71
N GLY A 113 -34.90 -2.15 -40.56
CA GLY A 113 -34.00 -1.16 -39.99
C GLY A 113 -32.91 -1.78 -39.12
N ILE A 114 -32.23 -0.95 -38.34
CA ILE A 114 -31.18 -1.39 -37.41
C ILE A 114 -31.69 -1.18 -35.99
N TYR A 115 -31.65 -2.22 -35.17
CA TYR A 115 -32.17 -2.21 -33.80
C TYR A 115 -31.06 -2.46 -32.79
N ARG A 116 -31.13 -1.82 -31.61
CA ARG A 116 -30.30 -2.20 -30.47
C ARG A 116 -30.87 -3.45 -29.80
N TRP A 117 -30.05 -4.48 -29.66
CA TRP A 117 -30.44 -5.75 -29.06
C TRP A 117 -29.51 -6.14 -27.90
N PRO A 118 -30.01 -6.70 -26.79
CA PRO A 118 -29.14 -7.19 -25.73
C PRO A 118 -28.25 -8.33 -26.21
N HIS A 119 -26.99 -8.33 -25.79
CA HIS A 119 -26.11 -9.47 -26.06
C HIS A 119 -26.63 -10.75 -25.42
N ALA A 120 -26.49 -11.88 -26.12
CA ALA A 120 -26.88 -13.21 -25.60
C ALA A 120 -26.00 -13.67 -24.42
N THR A 121 -24.73 -13.27 -24.43
CA THR A 121 -23.76 -13.53 -23.36
C THR A 121 -23.18 -12.22 -22.83
N TYR A 122 -22.43 -12.29 -21.74
CA TYR A 122 -21.73 -11.10 -21.23
C TYR A 122 -20.69 -10.68 -22.26
N HIS A 123 -20.92 -9.54 -22.91
CA HIS A 123 -19.96 -8.92 -23.79
C HIS A 123 -18.72 -8.53 -22.97
N ARG A 124 -17.53 -8.82 -23.48
CA ARG A 124 -16.24 -8.61 -22.80
C ARG A 124 -15.43 -7.52 -23.47
N TYR A 125 -14.50 -6.92 -22.74
CA TYR A 125 -13.45 -6.11 -23.33
C TYR A 125 -12.52 -7.03 -24.12
N ARG A 126 -12.50 -6.90 -25.46
CA ARG A 126 -11.70 -7.78 -26.35
C ARG A 126 -10.24 -7.90 -25.90
N ASP A 127 -9.62 -6.80 -25.51
CA ASP A 127 -8.22 -6.78 -25.07
C ASP A 127 -8.01 -7.57 -23.77
N LEU A 128 -8.93 -7.48 -22.80
CA LEU A 128 -8.84 -8.21 -21.53
C LEU A 128 -9.25 -9.68 -21.66
N GLU A 129 -10.22 -9.98 -22.51
CA GLU A 129 -10.58 -11.36 -22.88
C GLU A 129 -9.41 -12.06 -23.57
N GLY A 130 -8.79 -11.41 -24.55
CA GLY A 130 -7.59 -11.93 -25.21
C GLY A 130 -6.45 -12.15 -24.21
N LEU A 131 -6.30 -11.26 -23.22
CA LEU A 131 -5.29 -11.39 -22.17
C LEU A 131 -5.53 -12.59 -21.25
N GLU A 132 -6.78 -12.81 -20.83
CA GLU A 132 -7.18 -13.98 -20.05
C GLU A 132 -6.96 -15.28 -20.83
N GLN A 133 -7.43 -15.35 -22.08
CA GLN A 133 -7.24 -16.53 -22.93
C GLN A 133 -5.74 -16.83 -23.12
N THR A 134 -4.93 -15.80 -23.36
CA THR A 134 -3.47 -15.93 -23.46
C THR A 134 -2.84 -16.44 -22.16
N ALA A 135 -3.38 -16.04 -21.01
CA ALA A 135 -2.90 -16.54 -19.71
C ALA A 135 -3.28 -18.01 -19.48
N ASP A 136 -4.50 -18.39 -19.86
CA ASP A 136 -4.97 -19.77 -19.77
C ASP A 136 -4.15 -20.72 -20.66
N GLU A 137 -3.55 -20.21 -21.74
CA GLU A 137 -2.54 -20.91 -22.54
C GLU A 137 -1.18 -21.00 -21.81
N THR A 138 -1.13 -21.83 -20.77
CA THR A 138 0.05 -21.99 -19.90
C THR A 138 1.34 -22.41 -20.64
N ASP A 139 1.21 -23.09 -21.79
CA ASP A 139 2.35 -23.59 -22.56
C ASP A 139 3.26 -22.48 -23.07
N SER A 140 2.70 -21.33 -23.47
CA SER A 140 3.48 -20.21 -23.98
C SER A 140 4.31 -19.56 -22.87
N MET A 141 3.71 -19.38 -21.69
CA MET A 141 4.42 -18.86 -20.52
C MET A 141 5.49 -19.84 -20.04
N LYS A 142 5.19 -21.14 -20.01
CA LYS A 142 6.15 -22.20 -19.69
C LYS A 142 7.36 -22.16 -20.63
N LYS A 143 7.13 -22.08 -21.94
CA LYS A 143 8.19 -21.99 -22.95
C LYS A 143 9.04 -20.73 -22.78
N ALA A 144 8.42 -19.58 -22.52
CA ALA A 144 9.15 -18.32 -22.30
C ALA A 144 10.05 -18.39 -21.05
N LEU A 145 9.53 -18.90 -19.93
CA LEU A 145 10.30 -19.04 -18.70
C LEU A 145 11.43 -20.08 -18.81
N ARG A 146 11.27 -21.10 -19.67
CA ARG A 146 12.32 -22.09 -19.95
C ARG A 146 13.61 -21.47 -20.50
N CYS A 147 13.50 -20.34 -21.20
CA CYS A 147 14.67 -19.64 -21.74
C CYS A 147 15.52 -18.93 -20.67
N LEU A 148 14.98 -18.74 -19.45
CA LEU A 148 15.60 -17.99 -18.36
C LEU A 148 16.65 -18.82 -17.59
N THR A 149 17.64 -19.37 -18.29
CA THR A 149 18.59 -20.35 -17.76
C THR A 149 19.52 -19.84 -16.64
N LYS A 150 19.72 -18.53 -16.54
CA LYS A 150 20.58 -17.89 -15.52
C LYS A 150 19.82 -17.03 -14.51
N VAL A 151 18.49 -17.13 -14.49
CA VAL A 151 17.68 -16.28 -13.61
C VAL A 151 17.99 -16.56 -12.13
N THR A 152 18.17 -15.48 -11.37
CA THR A 152 18.42 -15.51 -9.93
C THR A 152 17.29 -14.88 -9.13
N ASN A 153 16.44 -14.06 -9.77
CA ASN A 153 15.24 -13.49 -9.17
C ASN A 153 14.04 -13.57 -10.13
N LEU A 154 12.96 -14.19 -9.66
CA LEU A 154 11.66 -14.18 -10.32
C LEU A 154 10.69 -13.30 -9.53
N GLY A 155 9.97 -12.42 -10.23
CA GLY A 155 9.04 -11.50 -9.59
C GLY A 155 7.69 -11.32 -10.26
N LEU A 156 6.78 -10.69 -9.51
CA LEU A 156 5.41 -10.45 -9.91
C LEU A 156 4.94 -9.09 -9.37
N CYS A 157 4.26 -8.31 -10.20
CA CYS A 157 3.64 -7.05 -9.83
C CYS A 157 2.21 -6.98 -10.39
N CYS A 158 1.21 -7.18 -9.54
CA CYS A 158 -0.20 -7.17 -9.93
C CYS A 158 -0.99 -6.17 -9.11
N ASP A 159 -1.74 -5.32 -9.79
CA ASP A 159 -2.71 -4.41 -9.16
C ASP A 159 -4.00 -4.34 -9.99
N ALA A 160 -5.06 -5.02 -9.53
CA ALA A 160 -6.36 -5.01 -10.20
C ALA A 160 -7.22 -3.78 -9.85
N GLY A 161 -6.74 -2.85 -9.03
CA GLY A 161 -7.55 -1.74 -8.52
C GLY A 161 -8.60 -2.16 -7.49
N LEU A 162 -8.42 -3.34 -6.86
CA LEU A 162 -9.28 -3.80 -5.77
C LEU A 162 -8.93 -3.15 -4.42
N GLY A 163 -7.75 -2.51 -4.35
CA GLY A 163 -7.29 -1.75 -3.20
C GLY A 163 -8.01 -0.41 -3.01
N PHE A 164 -7.35 0.50 -2.30
CA PHE A 164 -7.81 1.87 -2.15
C PHE A 164 -7.52 2.65 -3.45
N LEU A 165 -8.53 3.32 -4.01
CA LEU A 165 -8.40 4.16 -5.19
C LEU A 165 -8.16 5.60 -4.76
N VAL A 166 -7.18 6.28 -5.37
CA VAL A 166 -6.84 7.68 -5.09
C VAL A 166 -8.00 8.63 -5.39
N GLY A 167 -8.90 8.25 -6.30
CA GLY A 167 -10.15 8.95 -6.52
C GLY A 167 -9.97 10.27 -7.27
N PRO A 168 -10.80 11.31 -7.03
CA PRO A 168 -10.91 12.49 -7.90
C PRO A 168 -9.79 13.53 -7.70
N ASP A 169 -8.88 13.33 -6.74
CA ASP A 169 -7.81 14.29 -6.47
C ASP A 169 -6.79 14.34 -7.60
N GLN A 170 -6.88 15.39 -8.43
CA GLN A 170 -6.00 15.57 -9.59
C GLN A 170 -4.55 15.87 -9.21
N ALA A 171 -4.28 16.39 -8.01
CA ALA A 171 -2.90 16.66 -7.57
C ALA A 171 -2.16 15.33 -7.35
N VAL A 172 -2.83 14.37 -6.73
CA VAL A 172 -2.29 13.04 -6.45
C VAL A 172 -2.15 12.20 -7.72
N ARG A 173 -3.07 12.32 -8.68
CA ARG A 173 -2.96 11.61 -9.99
C ARG A 173 -1.75 12.03 -10.84
N LYS A 174 -1.18 13.23 -10.61
CA LYS A 174 0.04 13.69 -11.30
C LYS A 174 1.31 13.12 -10.68
N MET A 175 1.24 12.63 -9.44
CA MET A 175 2.34 11.95 -8.74
C MET A 175 2.41 10.47 -9.17
N ASN A 176 2.54 10.20 -10.48
CA ASN A 176 2.70 8.84 -10.98
C ASN A 176 4.18 8.45 -10.95
N ASN A 177 4.60 7.76 -9.90
CA ASN A 177 5.77 6.90 -9.93
C ASN A 177 5.35 5.43 -9.91
N PRO A 178 5.82 4.59 -10.85
CA PRO A 178 5.72 3.16 -10.68
C PRO A 178 6.63 2.73 -9.52
N ASP A 179 6.12 1.88 -8.63
CA ASP A 179 6.93 1.30 -7.56
C ASP A 179 7.93 0.31 -8.18
N PRO A 180 9.21 0.30 -7.76
CA PRO A 180 10.20 -0.57 -8.37
C PRO A 180 9.88 -2.04 -8.06
N VAL A 181 9.81 -2.87 -9.09
CA VAL A 181 9.55 -4.33 -8.95
C VAL A 181 10.74 -5.07 -8.33
N PHE A 182 11.96 -4.56 -8.54
CA PHE A 182 13.17 -5.11 -7.93
C PHE A 182 13.87 -4.04 -7.12
N ASN A 183 14.09 -4.29 -5.84
CA ASN A 183 14.95 -3.45 -5.00
C ASN A 183 16.40 -3.56 -5.53
N THR A 184 16.87 -2.54 -6.22
CA THR A 184 18.30 -2.36 -6.48
C THR A 184 18.90 -1.74 -5.24
N SER A 185 19.37 -2.58 -4.32
CA SER A 185 20.10 -2.22 -3.11
C SER A 185 21.41 -1.48 -3.44
N ASN A 186 21.32 -0.22 -3.86
CA ASN A 186 22.43 0.69 -4.08
C ASN A 186 22.04 2.08 -3.54
N PHE A 187 22.06 2.22 -2.20
CA PHE A 187 21.84 3.49 -1.48
C PHE A 187 22.73 4.66 -1.99
N ARG A 188 23.84 4.38 -2.69
CA ARG A 188 24.79 5.40 -3.18
C ARG A 188 24.39 6.09 -4.49
N GLN A 189 23.29 5.71 -5.16
CA GLN A 189 22.93 6.23 -6.48
C GLN A 189 21.74 7.21 -6.51
N GLU A 190 21.06 7.42 -5.37
CA GLU A 190 19.89 8.32 -5.30
C GLU A 190 20.22 9.79 -5.61
N ALA A 191 21.48 10.22 -5.43
CA ALA A 191 21.88 11.61 -5.69
C ALA A 191 22.02 11.98 -7.18
N ARG A 192 21.86 11.03 -8.13
CA ARG A 192 22.05 11.30 -9.58
C ARG A 192 20.99 10.73 -10.51
N SER A 193 19.96 10.05 -10.00
CA SER A 193 18.88 9.48 -10.81
C SER A 193 17.62 10.35 -10.79
N ASP A 194 17.69 11.52 -11.45
CA ASP A 194 16.53 12.43 -11.62
C ASP A 194 15.67 12.07 -12.86
N ARG A 195 15.86 10.86 -13.38
CA ARG A 195 14.94 10.17 -14.28
C ARG A 195 15.01 8.71 -13.91
N GLY A 196 13.90 8.21 -13.35
CA GLY A 196 13.81 6.92 -12.69
C GLY A 196 14.57 5.80 -13.39
N ASP A 197 15.14 4.90 -12.58
CA ASP A 197 15.62 3.60 -13.01
C ASP A 197 14.39 2.83 -13.55
N ALA A 198 14.03 3.15 -14.79
CA ALA A 198 12.84 2.68 -15.45
C ALA A 198 13.09 1.24 -15.84
N VAL A 199 12.55 0.34 -15.03
CA VAL A 199 12.11 -1.00 -15.41
C VAL A 199 11.77 -1.06 -16.90
N THR A 200 12.33 -2.03 -17.63
CA THR A 200 11.88 -2.31 -19.00
C THR A 200 10.40 -2.59 -18.97
N THR A 201 9.61 -1.79 -19.69
CA THR A 201 8.22 -2.16 -19.99
C THR A 201 8.12 -2.33 -21.51
N VAL A 202 7.39 -3.33 -21.98
CA VAL A 202 7.12 -3.50 -23.41
C VAL A 202 6.35 -2.29 -23.99
N ALA A 203 5.72 -1.47 -23.14
CA ALA A 203 5.10 -0.21 -23.53
C ALA A 203 6.10 0.79 -24.15
N ASP A 204 7.37 0.76 -23.73
CA ASP A 204 8.45 1.60 -24.26
C ASP A 204 8.70 1.37 -25.77
N PHE A 205 8.21 0.25 -26.33
CA PHE A 205 8.39 -0.10 -27.74
C PHE A 205 7.26 0.40 -28.64
N ASN A 206 6.10 0.82 -28.08
CA ASN A 206 4.89 1.09 -28.87
C ASN A 206 4.63 2.59 -29.15
N GLY A 207 5.42 3.52 -28.61
CA GLY A 207 5.54 4.89 -29.14
C GLY A 207 4.25 5.69 -29.37
N VAL A 208 3.11 5.38 -28.74
CA VAL A 208 1.87 6.16 -28.89
C VAL A 208 1.85 7.26 -27.82
N PRO A 209 1.96 8.56 -28.19
CA PRO A 209 1.77 9.64 -27.25
C PRO A 209 0.33 9.61 -26.72
N ARG A 210 0.18 9.64 -25.39
CA ARG A 210 -1.12 9.86 -24.75
C ARG A 210 -1.48 11.33 -24.91
N GLU A 211 -2.20 11.68 -25.97
CA GLU A 211 -2.73 13.04 -26.15
C GLU A 211 -3.78 13.34 -25.07
N LEU A 212 -3.38 14.13 -24.07
CA LEU A 212 -4.29 14.77 -23.12
C LEU A 212 -5.08 15.88 -23.84
N THR A 213 -6.34 15.62 -24.22
CA THR A 213 -7.28 16.70 -24.56
C THR A 213 -8.67 16.52 -23.94
N SER A 214 -9.04 17.57 -23.19
CA SER A 214 -10.36 18.06 -22.71
C SER A 214 -11.52 17.08 -22.44
N ALA A 215 -11.80 16.89 -21.15
CA ALA A 215 -12.93 16.12 -20.60
C ALA A 215 -14.33 16.78 -20.72
N THR A 216 -14.43 18.04 -21.16
CA THR A 216 -15.70 18.79 -21.16
C THR A 216 -16.51 18.72 -22.46
N ALA A 217 -15.93 18.22 -23.56
CA ALA A 217 -16.64 18.04 -24.84
C ALA A 217 -17.25 16.62 -25.02
N GLN A 218 -17.26 15.80 -23.96
CA GLN A 218 -17.30 14.34 -24.10
C GLN A 218 -18.69 13.68 -23.98
N HIS A 219 -19.75 14.36 -23.52
CA HIS A 219 -21.01 13.66 -23.22
C HIS A 219 -21.81 13.27 -24.48
N ASP A 220 -22.04 14.21 -25.40
CA ASP A 220 -22.67 13.90 -26.71
C ASP A 220 -21.73 13.07 -27.61
N ASN A 221 -20.42 13.27 -27.46
CA ASN A 221 -19.40 12.48 -28.14
C ASN A 221 -19.35 11.02 -27.62
N PHE A 222 -19.70 10.75 -26.36
CA PHE A 222 -19.74 9.39 -25.83
C PHE A 222 -20.88 8.58 -26.44
N LYS A 223 -22.12 9.11 -26.43
CA LYS A 223 -23.29 8.42 -27.02
C LYS A 223 -23.05 8.11 -28.51
N ARG A 224 -22.49 9.08 -29.25
CA ARG A 224 -22.08 8.88 -30.65
C ARG A 224 -20.99 7.81 -30.79
N ARG A 225 -19.94 7.81 -29.95
CA ARG A 225 -18.87 6.78 -30.00
C ARG A 225 -19.37 5.38 -29.66
N VAL A 226 -20.33 5.24 -28.73
CA VAL A 226 -21.00 3.96 -28.44
C VAL A 226 -21.72 3.46 -29.68
N LEU A 227 -22.52 4.31 -30.33
CA LEU A 227 -23.24 3.96 -31.56
C LEU A 227 -22.29 3.62 -32.72
N GLU A 228 -21.25 4.42 -32.95
CA GLU A 228 -20.21 4.13 -33.94
C GLU A 228 -19.58 2.77 -33.70
N LYS A 229 -19.29 2.42 -32.44
CA LYS A 229 -18.76 1.11 -32.09
C LYS A 229 -19.77 -0.01 -32.33
N MET A 230 -21.04 0.14 -31.92
CA MET A 230 -22.09 -0.86 -32.15
C MET A 230 -22.29 -1.15 -33.64
N ILE A 231 -22.37 -0.08 -34.45
CA ILE A 231 -22.53 -0.16 -35.91
C ILE A 231 -21.29 -0.79 -36.56
N ALA A 232 -20.08 -0.42 -36.12
CA ALA A 232 -18.86 -1.03 -36.62
C ALA A 232 -18.77 -2.54 -36.27
N ASP A 233 -19.14 -2.92 -35.04
CA ASP A 233 -19.17 -4.31 -34.59
C ASP A 233 -20.25 -5.14 -35.34
N ALA A 234 -21.29 -4.51 -35.86
CA ALA A 234 -22.29 -5.13 -36.74
C ALA A 234 -21.82 -5.30 -38.20
N GLY A 235 -20.58 -4.90 -38.53
CA GLY A 235 -19.95 -5.11 -39.83
C GLY A 235 -20.00 -3.92 -40.79
N PHE A 236 -20.49 -2.75 -40.36
CA PHE A 236 -20.45 -1.52 -41.15
C PHE A 236 -19.07 -0.85 -41.06
N ALA A 237 -18.58 -0.25 -42.15
CA ALA A 237 -17.26 0.37 -42.19
C ALA A 237 -17.24 1.67 -42.99
N GLY A 238 -16.31 2.57 -42.64
CA GLY A 238 -16.09 3.83 -43.37
C GLY A 238 -17.29 4.78 -43.30
N PHE A 239 -17.64 5.38 -44.43
CA PHE A 239 -18.71 6.39 -44.52
C PHE A 239 -20.10 5.84 -44.15
N TYR A 240 -20.34 4.54 -44.31
CA TYR A 240 -21.61 3.89 -44.00
C TYR A 240 -21.94 3.86 -42.50
N ILE A 241 -20.95 4.09 -41.62
CA ILE A 241 -21.18 4.11 -40.18
C ILE A 241 -22.16 5.23 -39.81
N HIS A 242 -21.99 6.43 -40.37
CA HIS A 242 -22.85 7.56 -40.05
C HIS A 242 -24.28 7.36 -40.55
N GLU A 243 -24.45 6.87 -41.78
CA GLU A 243 -25.78 6.56 -42.35
C GLU A 243 -26.49 5.47 -41.54
N ALA A 244 -25.77 4.45 -41.08
CA ALA A 244 -26.33 3.38 -40.26
C ALA A 244 -26.70 3.86 -38.85
N ILE A 245 -25.97 4.82 -38.27
CA ILE A 245 -26.36 5.46 -37.01
C ILE A 245 -27.65 6.26 -37.19
N ASP A 246 -27.74 7.07 -38.24
CA ASP A 246 -28.94 7.87 -38.52
C ASP A 246 -30.15 6.94 -38.74
N LEU A 247 -29.98 5.84 -39.49
CA LEU A 247 -31.01 4.82 -39.68
C LEU A 247 -31.43 4.15 -38.37
N LEU A 248 -30.49 3.83 -37.47
CA LEU A 248 -30.81 3.26 -36.15
C LEU A 248 -31.65 4.23 -35.32
N LEU A 249 -31.23 5.51 -35.26
CA LEU A 249 -31.93 6.55 -34.53
C LEU A 249 -33.35 6.78 -35.09
N GLU A 250 -33.49 6.81 -36.42
CA GLU A 250 -34.79 6.89 -37.11
C GLU A 250 -35.67 5.67 -36.82
N THR A 251 -35.10 4.46 -36.88
CA THR A 251 -35.82 3.19 -36.66
C THR A 251 -36.40 3.13 -35.24
N GLU A 252 -35.66 3.60 -34.25
CA GLU A 252 -36.08 3.60 -32.84
C GLU A 252 -36.84 4.87 -32.43
N GLY A 253 -36.95 5.87 -33.31
CA GLY A 253 -37.62 7.14 -33.01
C GLY A 253 -36.93 7.95 -31.91
N VAL A 254 -35.61 7.81 -31.76
CA VAL A 254 -34.78 8.47 -30.75
C VAL A 254 -33.75 9.41 -31.39
N SER A 255 -33.25 10.37 -30.62
CA SER A 255 -32.17 11.28 -30.96
C SER A 255 -30.93 10.98 -30.10
N LEU A 256 -29.76 11.47 -30.52
CA LEU A 256 -28.53 11.37 -29.72
C LEU A 256 -28.67 11.96 -28.30
N SER A 257 -29.58 12.92 -28.11
CA SER A 257 -29.82 13.55 -26.81
C SER A 257 -30.68 12.70 -25.86
N ASN A 258 -31.64 11.92 -26.38
CA ASN A 258 -32.60 11.16 -25.57
C ASN A 258 -32.34 9.64 -25.55
N ILE A 259 -31.37 9.17 -26.34
CA ILE A 259 -30.97 7.77 -26.35
C ILE A 259 -30.29 7.42 -25.02
N ASP A 260 -30.81 6.37 -24.37
CA ASP A 260 -30.35 5.88 -23.08
C ASP A 260 -29.24 4.83 -23.27
N PHE A 261 -28.12 5.05 -22.58
CA PHE A 261 -26.95 4.17 -22.54
C PHE A 261 -26.38 3.97 -21.12
N ASP A 262 -26.78 4.76 -20.12
CA ASP A 262 -26.15 4.74 -18.77
C ASP A 262 -27.08 5.24 -17.64
N GLU A 263 -27.05 4.56 -16.50
CA GLU A 263 -28.03 4.66 -15.40
C GLU A 263 -27.87 5.91 -14.50
N ARG A 264 -26.82 6.74 -14.68
CA ARG A 264 -26.71 8.00 -13.90
C ARG A 264 -27.83 8.99 -14.22
N GLU A 265 -28.47 8.89 -15.39
CA GLU A 265 -29.64 9.72 -15.75
C GLU A 265 -30.91 9.31 -14.96
N VAL A 266 -30.99 8.09 -14.44
CA VAL A 266 -32.22 7.56 -13.77
C VAL A 266 -32.41 8.13 -12.35
N LEU A 267 -31.32 8.52 -11.66
CA LEU A 267 -31.40 9.03 -10.29
C LEU A 267 -31.86 10.50 -10.17
N VAL A 268 -31.88 11.26 -11.28
CA VAL A 268 -32.31 12.67 -11.29
C VAL A 268 -33.82 12.80 -11.57
N ALA A 269 -34.47 11.73 -12.05
CA ALA A 269 -35.83 11.77 -12.59
C ALA A 269 -36.91 11.11 -11.71
N GLN A 270 -36.77 11.08 -10.38
CA GLN A 270 -37.89 10.70 -9.50
C GLN A 270 -38.65 11.94 -9.01
N PRO A 271 -39.93 12.14 -9.38
CA PRO A 271 -40.75 13.21 -8.81
C PRO A 271 -41.15 12.83 -7.39
N ALA A 272 -40.91 13.74 -6.44
CA ALA A 272 -41.28 13.59 -5.05
C ALA A 272 -42.79 13.28 -4.88
N PRO A 273 -43.21 12.39 -3.96
CA PRO A 273 -44.61 12.05 -3.77
C PRO A 273 -45.38 13.24 -3.19
N ALA A 274 -46.51 13.57 -3.82
CA ALA A 274 -47.39 14.67 -3.44
C ALA A 274 -47.98 14.43 -2.03
N MET A 275 -47.61 15.27 -1.06
CA MET A 275 -48.22 15.28 0.27
C MET A 275 -49.47 16.16 0.33
N VAL A 276 -50.46 15.61 1.03
CA VAL A 276 -51.85 16.04 1.22
C VAL A 276 -51.99 17.43 1.86
N GLN A 277 -52.91 18.24 1.35
CA GLN A 277 -53.28 19.57 1.86
C GLN A 277 -54.10 19.49 3.16
N SER A 278 -53.79 20.34 4.15
CA SER A 278 -54.72 20.82 5.19
C SER A 278 -54.26 22.17 5.78
N PRO A 279 -55.16 23.02 6.34
CA PRO A 279 -55.24 24.44 5.98
C PRO A 279 -54.95 25.40 7.18
N PRO A 280 -55.32 26.71 7.19
CA PRO A 280 -54.37 27.80 7.40
C PRO A 280 -54.53 28.54 8.75
N HIS A 281 -53.51 29.27 9.22
CA HIS A 281 -53.51 30.45 10.12
C HIS A 281 -52.20 30.47 10.94
N ARG A 282 -51.45 31.55 11.17
CA ARG A 282 -51.65 33.00 10.98
C ARG A 282 -50.24 33.62 10.87
N GLN A 283 -49.93 34.26 9.74
CA GLN A 283 -48.69 35.00 9.55
C GLN A 283 -48.67 36.28 10.39
N ARG A 284 -47.58 36.51 11.14
CA ARG A 284 -47.07 37.84 11.43
C ARG A 284 -45.75 38.01 10.69
N ARG A 285 -45.69 39.08 9.90
CA ARG A 285 -44.65 39.44 8.95
C ARG A 285 -43.72 40.47 9.59
N ALA A 286 -42.42 40.21 9.57
CA ALA A 286 -41.30 41.16 9.62
C ALA A 286 -40.09 40.39 9.08
N GLU A 287 -39.94 40.34 7.76
CA GLU A 287 -39.06 41.18 6.95
C GLU A 287 -37.60 40.70 6.92
N ASN A 288 -37.22 40.26 5.71
CA ASN A 288 -35.88 40.05 5.16
C ASN A 288 -34.96 39.00 5.79
N GLN A 289 -35.18 37.74 5.44
CA GLN A 289 -34.11 36.79 5.13
C GLN A 289 -34.60 35.85 4.02
N VAL A 290 -33.93 35.90 2.86
CA VAL A 290 -34.06 34.90 1.81
C VAL A 290 -33.46 33.61 2.37
N PRO A 291 -34.19 32.48 2.45
CA PRO A 291 -33.57 31.20 2.71
C PRO A 291 -32.67 30.90 1.51
N ARG A 292 -31.36 30.78 1.74
CA ARG A 292 -30.49 30.13 0.76
C ARG A 292 -30.96 28.69 0.70
N ASP A 293 -31.77 28.37 -0.31
CA ASP A 293 -31.90 27.01 -0.81
C ASP A 293 -30.49 26.44 -0.92
N SER A 294 -30.28 25.30 -0.26
CA SER A 294 -29.12 24.45 -0.42
C SER A 294 -29.10 23.93 -1.87
N MET A 295 -28.65 24.80 -2.77
CA MET A 295 -28.18 24.44 -4.09
C MET A 295 -27.07 23.41 -3.89
N SER A 296 -27.38 22.15 -4.21
CA SER A 296 -26.37 21.12 -4.46
C SER A 296 -25.37 21.70 -5.46
N ASP A 297 -24.12 21.89 -5.04
CA ASP A 297 -23.07 22.45 -5.88
C ASP A 297 -22.85 21.51 -7.08
N PRO A 298 -23.05 21.97 -8.34
CA PRO A 298 -22.95 21.15 -9.56
C PRO A 298 -21.51 20.66 -9.86
N SER A 299 -20.58 20.83 -8.93
CA SER A 299 -19.21 20.34 -8.95
C SER A 299 -19.11 18.84 -8.60
N THR A 300 -20.02 18.32 -7.77
CA THR A 300 -20.04 16.90 -7.38
C THR A 300 -20.44 15.95 -8.52
N SER A 301 -21.16 16.43 -9.53
CA SER A 301 -21.54 15.64 -10.72
C SER A 301 -20.48 15.60 -11.82
N ARG A 302 -19.29 16.19 -11.62
CA ARG A 302 -18.25 16.36 -12.66
C ARG A 302 -16.98 15.53 -12.47
N GLN A 303 -16.90 14.68 -11.44
CA GLN A 303 -15.70 13.88 -11.19
C GLN A 303 -15.76 12.52 -11.92
N PRO A 304 -14.73 12.16 -12.72
CA PRO A 304 -14.76 10.97 -13.58
C PRO A 304 -14.62 9.65 -12.82
N LEU A 305 -13.97 9.66 -11.64
CA LEU A 305 -13.84 8.49 -10.78
C LEU A 305 -14.25 8.87 -9.35
N ILE A 306 -15.26 8.19 -8.84
CA ILE A 306 -15.76 8.32 -7.47
C ILE A 306 -15.60 6.93 -6.83
N PRO A 307 -14.55 6.70 -6.03
CA PRO A 307 -14.26 5.38 -5.44
C PRO A 307 -15.44 4.71 -4.71
N THR A 308 -16.32 5.48 -4.07
CA THR A 308 -17.52 4.97 -3.38
C THR A 308 -18.68 4.64 -4.31
N ASN A 309 -18.67 5.14 -5.55
CA ASN A 309 -19.76 4.98 -6.51
C ASN A 309 -19.24 4.85 -7.96
N LEU A 310 -18.68 3.68 -8.25
CA LEU A 310 -18.17 3.34 -9.58
C LEU A 310 -19.31 3.21 -10.61
N THR A 311 -19.07 3.68 -11.84
CA THR A 311 -19.97 3.46 -12.98
C THR A 311 -20.00 1.98 -13.37
N ARG A 312 -21.00 1.56 -14.14
CA ARG A 312 -21.07 0.19 -14.67
C ARG A 312 -19.82 -0.17 -15.48
N ALA A 313 -19.37 0.72 -16.36
CA ALA A 313 -18.16 0.51 -17.16
C ALA A 313 -16.91 0.36 -16.29
N GLN A 314 -16.80 1.14 -15.21
CA GLN A 314 -15.72 1.01 -14.22
C GLN A 314 -15.75 -0.34 -13.51
N LYS A 315 -16.93 -0.78 -13.06
CA LYS A 315 -17.10 -2.09 -12.43
C LYS A 315 -16.76 -3.23 -13.38
N GLU A 316 -17.25 -3.17 -14.62
CA GLU A 316 -16.96 -4.17 -15.65
C GLU A 316 -15.45 -4.23 -15.98
N LEU A 317 -14.78 -3.08 -16.05
CA LEU A 317 -13.33 -3.03 -16.27
C LEU A 317 -12.55 -3.69 -15.13
N LEU A 318 -12.89 -3.38 -13.87
CA LEU A 318 -12.26 -4.01 -12.70
C LEU A 318 -12.54 -5.52 -12.63
N LEU A 319 -13.76 -5.95 -12.98
CA LEU A 319 -14.13 -7.37 -13.02
C LEU A 319 -13.26 -8.13 -14.01
N GLU A 320 -13.15 -7.65 -15.25
CA GLU A 320 -12.38 -8.33 -16.29
C GLU A 320 -10.87 -8.27 -16.03
N LEU A 321 -10.38 -7.21 -15.38
CA LEU A 321 -8.99 -7.11 -14.95
C LEU A 321 -8.67 -8.10 -13.81
N GLU A 322 -9.60 -8.33 -12.88
CA GLU A 322 -9.44 -9.37 -11.85
C GLU A 322 -9.37 -10.77 -12.47
N TRP A 323 -10.20 -11.07 -13.47
CA TRP A 323 -10.13 -12.35 -14.19
C TRP A 323 -8.78 -12.53 -14.91
N ALA A 324 -8.33 -11.51 -15.63
CA ALA A 324 -7.02 -11.53 -16.31
C ALA A 324 -5.86 -11.69 -15.32
N HIS A 325 -5.87 -10.99 -14.17
CA HIS A 325 -4.87 -11.19 -13.12
C HIS A 325 -4.87 -12.60 -12.59
N ARG A 326 -6.05 -13.13 -12.25
CA ARG A 326 -6.17 -14.48 -11.71
C ARG A 326 -5.58 -15.50 -12.69
N ALA A 327 -5.93 -15.45 -13.96
CA ALA A 327 -5.40 -16.35 -14.99
C ALA A 327 -3.87 -16.18 -15.13
N MET A 328 -3.38 -14.94 -15.19
CA MET A 328 -1.95 -14.65 -15.34
C MET A 328 -1.12 -15.20 -14.16
N ILE A 329 -1.54 -14.95 -12.92
CA ILE A 329 -0.82 -15.39 -11.71
C ILE A 329 -0.82 -16.93 -11.64
N GLN A 330 -1.94 -17.57 -11.95
CA GLN A 330 -2.04 -19.04 -12.02
C GLN A 330 -1.05 -19.61 -13.04
N SER A 331 -1.07 -19.08 -14.26
CA SER A 331 -0.19 -19.48 -15.36
C SER A 331 1.29 -19.29 -15.00
N TYR A 332 1.62 -18.18 -14.34
CA TYR A 332 2.98 -17.89 -13.88
C TYR A 332 3.45 -18.89 -12.84
N VAL A 333 2.65 -19.14 -11.81
CA VAL A 333 2.97 -20.09 -10.74
C VAL A 333 3.12 -21.52 -11.29
N ILE A 334 2.22 -21.96 -12.17
CA ILE A 334 2.30 -23.29 -12.80
C ILE A 334 3.55 -23.39 -13.68
N SER A 335 3.83 -22.36 -14.48
CA SER A 335 5.02 -22.30 -15.32
C SER A 335 6.31 -22.31 -14.50
N ILE A 336 6.30 -21.72 -13.30
CA ILE A 336 7.44 -21.79 -12.37
C ILE A 336 7.65 -23.23 -11.92
N ILE A 337 6.60 -23.88 -11.40
CA ILE A 337 6.64 -25.26 -10.88
C ILE A 337 7.20 -26.21 -11.95
N ASP A 338 6.66 -26.13 -13.16
CA ASP A 338 7.04 -27.02 -14.26
C ASP A 338 8.50 -26.83 -14.69
N ASN A 339 8.94 -25.58 -14.89
CA ASN A 339 10.32 -25.31 -15.29
C ASN A 339 11.32 -25.59 -14.16
N ALA A 340 10.91 -25.44 -12.90
CA ALA A 340 11.71 -25.81 -11.75
C ALA A 340 11.96 -27.33 -11.71
N ARG A 341 10.91 -28.13 -11.94
CA ARG A 341 11.00 -29.60 -12.06
C ARG A 341 11.90 -30.05 -13.22
N ASP A 342 11.89 -29.32 -14.33
CA ASP A 342 12.78 -29.54 -15.48
C ASP A 342 14.23 -29.06 -15.22
N GLY A 343 14.54 -28.50 -14.04
CA GLY A 343 15.88 -28.03 -13.66
C GLY A 343 16.27 -26.67 -14.24
N CYS A 344 15.35 -25.93 -14.85
CA CYS A 344 15.63 -24.64 -15.50
C CYS A 344 16.01 -23.55 -14.49
N PHE A 345 15.54 -23.65 -13.24
CA PHE A 345 15.77 -22.66 -12.18
C PHE A 345 16.85 -23.06 -11.18
N SER A 346 17.89 -23.74 -11.65
CA SER A 346 19.03 -24.11 -10.80
C SER A 346 19.76 -22.90 -10.18
N ASN A 347 19.65 -21.70 -10.77
CA ASN A 347 20.29 -20.47 -10.26
C ASN A 347 19.34 -19.57 -9.45
N LEU A 348 18.06 -19.94 -9.33
CA LEU A 348 17.05 -19.12 -8.68
C LEU A 348 17.28 -19.08 -7.16
N THR A 349 17.49 -17.88 -6.64
CA THR A 349 17.75 -17.65 -5.21
C THR A 349 16.77 -16.68 -4.57
N ASN A 350 16.02 -15.91 -5.36
CA ASN A 350 15.10 -14.88 -4.88
C ASN A 350 13.73 -15.01 -5.54
N ILE A 351 12.68 -14.80 -4.75
CA ILE A 351 11.32 -14.52 -5.24
C ILE A 351 10.89 -13.15 -4.73
N THR A 352 10.40 -12.30 -5.63
CA THR A 352 9.94 -10.94 -5.29
C THR A 352 8.53 -10.69 -5.80
N ILE A 353 7.56 -10.74 -4.90
CA ILE A 353 6.18 -10.34 -5.18
C ILE A 353 6.04 -8.87 -4.77
N ALA A 354 6.22 -7.96 -5.74
CA ALA A 354 6.21 -6.53 -5.51
C ALA A 354 4.80 -5.96 -5.32
N LYS A 355 3.79 -6.59 -5.91
CA LYS A 355 2.36 -6.31 -5.64
C LYS A 355 1.55 -7.56 -5.89
N ILE A 356 0.65 -7.91 -4.97
CA ILE A 356 -0.40 -8.89 -5.21
C ILE A 356 -1.67 -8.52 -4.43
N PRO A 357 -2.86 -8.48 -5.06
CA PRO A 357 -4.12 -8.32 -4.33
C PRO A 357 -4.36 -9.48 -3.37
N SER A 358 -4.90 -9.19 -2.18
CA SER A 358 -5.11 -10.21 -1.14
C SER A 358 -5.99 -11.37 -1.63
N ALA A 359 -6.91 -11.10 -2.54
CA ALA A 359 -7.78 -12.06 -3.20
C ALA A 359 -7.00 -13.15 -3.96
N HIS A 360 -5.78 -12.85 -4.42
CA HIS A 360 -4.95 -13.76 -5.21
C HIS A 360 -3.82 -14.43 -4.40
N VAL A 361 -3.63 -14.07 -3.13
CA VAL A 361 -2.59 -14.69 -2.27
C VAL A 361 -2.75 -16.21 -2.19
N HIS A 362 -3.98 -16.72 -2.21
CA HIS A 362 -4.27 -18.15 -2.18
C HIS A 362 -3.65 -18.94 -3.35
N ILE A 363 -3.30 -18.29 -4.46
CA ILE A 363 -2.67 -18.92 -5.62
C ILE A 363 -1.25 -19.37 -5.29
N LEU A 364 -0.57 -18.65 -4.38
CA LEU A 364 0.77 -18.96 -3.89
C LEU A 364 0.76 -20.06 -2.80
N CYS A 365 -0.40 -20.40 -2.25
CA CYS A 365 -0.59 -21.44 -1.23
C CYS A 365 -0.56 -22.85 -1.86
N ARG A 366 0.52 -23.17 -2.57
CA ARG A 366 0.76 -24.47 -3.21
C ARG A 366 2.07 -25.04 -2.71
N LYS A 367 2.04 -26.21 -2.08
CA LYS A 367 3.27 -26.88 -1.59
C LYS A 367 4.26 -27.14 -2.72
N GLU A 368 3.74 -27.60 -3.86
CA GLU A 368 4.54 -27.87 -5.07
C GLU A 368 5.33 -26.66 -5.56
N LEU A 369 4.81 -25.43 -5.38
CA LEU A 369 5.56 -24.21 -5.73
C LEU A 369 6.85 -24.14 -4.93
N TRP A 370 6.73 -24.12 -3.60
CA TRP A 370 7.84 -23.88 -2.69
C TRP A 370 8.81 -25.07 -2.62
N GLU A 371 8.30 -26.30 -2.70
CA GLU A 371 9.14 -27.52 -2.73
C GLU A 371 9.94 -27.65 -4.04
N SER A 372 9.45 -27.10 -5.16
CA SER A 372 10.14 -27.19 -6.47
C SER A 372 11.36 -26.28 -6.60
N ILE A 373 11.54 -25.30 -5.71
CA ILE A 373 12.56 -24.24 -5.76
C ILE A 373 13.51 -24.28 -4.55
N PRO A 374 14.20 -25.41 -4.31
CA PRO A 374 14.94 -25.66 -3.06
C PRO A 374 16.17 -24.76 -2.83
N ARG A 375 16.54 -23.94 -3.83
CA ARG A 375 17.68 -23.00 -3.75
C ARG A 375 17.26 -21.58 -3.43
N VAL A 376 15.96 -21.28 -3.37
CA VAL A 376 15.47 -19.95 -3.02
C VAL A 376 15.76 -19.68 -1.55
N LYS A 377 16.49 -18.59 -1.30
CA LYS A 377 16.87 -18.15 0.06
C LYS A 377 16.09 -16.93 0.50
N ASN A 378 15.71 -16.09 -0.45
CA ASN A 378 15.14 -14.77 -0.17
C ASN A 378 13.74 -14.66 -0.75
N VAL A 379 12.78 -14.30 0.10
CA VAL A 379 11.41 -14.03 -0.33
C VAL A 379 11.01 -12.63 0.10
N SER A 380 10.52 -11.84 -0.85
CA SER A 380 9.89 -10.55 -0.58
C SER A 380 8.43 -10.62 -1.03
N LEU A 381 7.51 -10.24 -0.12
CA LEU A 381 6.07 -10.32 -0.32
C LEU A 381 5.40 -9.00 0.06
N ALA A 382 4.87 -8.31 -0.95
CA ALA A 382 4.12 -7.08 -0.79
C ALA A 382 2.66 -7.29 -1.23
N VAL A 383 1.73 -7.07 -0.30
CA VAL A 383 0.31 -7.43 -0.50
C VAL A 383 -0.58 -6.19 -0.47
N ILE A 384 -1.40 -6.03 -1.50
CA ILE A 384 -2.46 -5.01 -1.54
C ILE A 384 -3.67 -5.58 -0.79
N ALA A 385 -4.09 -4.92 0.28
CA ALA A 385 -5.31 -5.28 0.98
C ALA A 385 -6.53 -4.87 0.14
N ASP A 386 -7.45 -5.80 -0.12
CA ASP A 386 -8.63 -5.50 -0.94
C ASP A 386 -9.67 -4.72 -0.12
N TRP A 387 -10.27 -3.71 -0.75
CA TRP A 387 -11.35 -2.92 -0.19
C TRP A 387 -12.71 -3.25 -0.83
N ARG A 388 -12.67 -3.98 -1.93
CA ARG A 388 -13.86 -4.33 -2.70
C ARG A 388 -13.70 -5.69 -3.37
N ARG A 389 -14.85 -6.28 -3.67
CA ARG A 389 -14.98 -7.45 -4.54
C ARG A 389 -16.00 -7.12 -5.61
N ILE A 390 -15.56 -7.21 -6.85
CA ILE A 390 -16.42 -7.07 -8.01
C ILE A 390 -16.90 -8.47 -8.41
N SER A 391 -18.21 -8.64 -8.60
CA SER A 391 -18.78 -9.93 -8.98
C SER A 391 -19.94 -9.78 -9.94
N LYS A 392 -20.14 -10.80 -10.77
CA LYS A 392 -21.27 -10.90 -11.68
C LYS A 392 -22.39 -11.68 -10.99
N THR A 393 -23.44 -11.00 -10.55
CA THR A 393 -24.57 -11.62 -9.83
C THR A 393 -25.62 -12.18 -10.77
N SER A 394 -25.84 -11.52 -11.92
CA SER A 394 -26.75 -11.96 -12.98
C SER A 394 -26.26 -11.47 -14.35
N PRO A 395 -26.80 -11.97 -15.48
CA PRO A 395 -26.45 -11.44 -16.80
C PRO A 395 -26.65 -9.91 -16.86
N GLY A 396 -25.60 -9.18 -17.27
CA GLY A 396 -25.62 -7.72 -17.38
C GLY A 396 -25.51 -6.93 -16.06
N VAL A 397 -25.48 -7.59 -14.90
CA VAL A 397 -25.37 -6.91 -13.60
C VAL A 397 -24.04 -7.22 -12.93
N VAL A 398 -23.28 -6.16 -12.66
CA VAL A 398 -22.02 -6.23 -11.93
C VAL A 398 -22.17 -5.54 -10.57
N ALA A 399 -21.96 -6.30 -9.51
CA ALA A 399 -22.02 -5.83 -8.14
C ALA A 399 -20.63 -5.42 -7.65
N ASP A 400 -20.57 -4.25 -7.00
CA ASP A 400 -19.41 -3.80 -6.22
C ASP A 400 -19.75 -4.00 -4.75
N THR A 401 -19.03 -4.91 -4.09
CA THR A 401 -19.26 -5.26 -2.69
C THR A 401 -18.07 -4.83 -1.86
N HIS A 402 -18.31 -4.07 -0.79
CA HIS A 402 -17.26 -3.70 0.15
C HIS A 402 -16.67 -4.94 0.83
N VAL A 403 -15.34 -4.99 0.92
CA VAL A 403 -14.58 -6.04 1.61
C VAL A 403 -13.73 -5.38 2.68
N SER A 404 -13.64 -6.02 3.85
CA SER A 404 -12.73 -5.53 4.89
C SER A 404 -11.28 -5.76 4.44
N PRO A 405 -10.42 -4.74 4.47
CA PRO A 405 -8.98 -4.93 4.25
C PRO A 405 -8.37 -5.94 5.23
N LEU A 406 -8.91 -6.07 6.45
CA LEU A 406 -8.42 -7.00 7.47
C LEU A 406 -8.54 -8.47 7.07
N ASP A 407 -9.46 -8.81 6.15
CA ASP A 407 -9.58 -10.16 5.60
C ASP A 407 -8.27 -10.63 4.93
N ALA A 408 -7.36 -9.71 4.58
CA ALA A 408 -6.05 -10.04 4.02
C ALA A 408 -5.12 -10.70 5.05
N VAL A 409 -5.22 -10.35 6.34
CA VAL A 409 -4.29 -10.75 7.40
C VAL A 409 -4.22 -12.28 7.52
N SER A 410 -5.37 -12.94 7.66
CA SER A 410 -5.46 -14.40 7.77
C SER A 410 -4.96 -15.13 6.52
N LYS A 411 -5.20 -14.56 5.32
CA LYS A 411 -4.72 -15.14 4.05
C LYS A 411 -3.20 -15.12 3.98
N VAL A 412 -2.58 -14.00 4.37
CA VAL A 412 -1.13 -13.84 4.40
C VAL A 412 -0.50 -14.69 5.51
N TYR A 413 -1.07 -14.69 6.71
CA TYR A 413 -0.63 -15.57 7.80
C TYR A 413 -0.57 -17.03 7.33
N ASN A 414 -1.61 -17.51 6.65
CA ASN A 414 -1.63 -18.88 6.13
C ASN A 414 -0.51 -19.16 5.11
N LEU A 415 -0.22 -18.20 4.21
CA LEU A 415 0.89 -18.31 3.26
C LEU A 415 2.26 -18.35 3.97
N LEU A 416 2.49 -17.40 4.88
CA LEU A 416 3.74 -17.30 5.62
C LEU A 416 3.96 -18.51 6.51
N ASN A 417 2.96 -18.90 7.32
CA ASN A 417 3.12 -19.94 8.32
C ASN A 417 3.15 -21.36 7.73
N ARG A 418 2.24 -21.68 6.79
CA ARG A 418 2.06 -23.07 6.31
C ARG A 418 2.84 -23.43 5.04
N TYR A 419 3.39 -22.44 4.35
CA TYR A 419 4.08 -22.67 3.07
C TYR A 419 5.51 -22.13 3.10
N ILE A 420 5.69 -20.82 3.33
CA ILE A 420 7.03 -20.19 3.29
C ILE A 420 7.85 -20.58 4.53
N GLY A 421 7.29 -20.45 5.73
CA GLY A 421 7.96 -20.74 7.01
C GLY A 421 8.35 -22.21 7.19
N GLN A 422 7.73 -23.12 6.43
CA GLN A 422 8.07 -24.54 6.41
C GLN A 422 9.33 -24.85 5.58
N GLN A 423 9.85 -23.89 4.81
CA GLN A 423 11.00 -24.10 3.93
C GLN A 423 12.33 -23.82 4.66
N GLN A 424 13.14 -24.85 4.84
CA GLN A 424 14.46 -24.76 5.51
C GLN A 424 15.48 -23.91 4.75
N ASN A 425 15.30 -23.77 3.44
CA ASN A 425 16.19 -23.01 2.58
C ASN A 425 15.95 -21.50 2.61
N ILE A 426 14.79 -21.04 3.10
CA ILE A 426 14.43 -19.62 3.13
C ILE A 426 15.03 -18.98 4.38
N GLU A 427 16.07 -18.17 4.18
CA GLU A 427 16.83 -17.52 5.24
C GLU A 427 16.44 -16.04 5.40
N THR A 428 15.95 -15.38 4.35
CA THR A 428 15.55 -13.97 4.39
C THR A 428 14.09 -13.81 3.95
N LEU A 429 13.29 -13.15 4.79
CA LEU A 429 11.88 -12.87 4.52
C LEU A 429 11.59 -11.38 4.75
N HIS A 430 11.11 -10.71 3.70
CA HIS A 430 10.54 -9.37 3.78
C HIS A 430 9.04 -9.43 3.53
N PHE A 431 8.27 -8.72 4.36
CA PHE A 431 6.84 -8.56 4.21
C PHE A 431 6.41 -7.09 4.31
N GLU A 432 5.55 -6.64 3.40
CA GLU A 432 4.94 -5.33 3.47
C GLU A 432 3.45 -5.30 3.08
N TRP A 433 2.70 -4.40 3.70
CA TRP A 433 1.37 -4.03 3.23
C TRP A 433 1.43 -2.86 2.25
N ILE A 434 0.81 -3.03 1.09
CA ILE A 434 0.53 -1.94 0.14
C ILE A 434 -0.88 -1.44 0.42
N CYS A 435 -0.98 -0.63 1.46
CA CYS A 435 -2.23 -0.07 1.93
C CYS A 435 -2.01 1.36 2.40
N GLY A 436 -2.82 1.83 3.36
CA GLY A 436 -2.60 3.11 4.02
C GLY A 436 -1.27 3.20 4.76
N GLY A 437 -1.12 4.18 5.64
CA GLY A 437 0.14 4.47 6.34
C GLY A 437 0.98 5.53 5.64
N GLU A 438 2.28 5.55 5.91
CA GLU A 438 3.13 6.69 5.54
C GLU A 438 3.36 6.84 4.05
N PHE A 439 3.38 5.72 3.33
CA PHE A 439 3.67 5.66 1.90
C PHE A 439 2.42 5.80 1.03
N ALA A 440 1.24 5.82 1.63
CA ALA A 440 -0.01 5.96 0.90
C ALA A 440 -0.14 7.36 0.30
N ARG A 441 -0.80 7.43 -0.87
CA ARG A 441 -0.94 8.68 -1.62
C ARG A 441 -2.26 9.36 -1.26
N GLY A 442 -2.20 10.67 -1.08
CA GLY A 442 -3.37 11.50 -0.84
C GLY A 442 -3.77 11.59 0.64
N PRO A 443 -4.44 12.68 1.03
CA PRO A 443 -4.80 12.97 2.42
C PRO A 443 -5.78 11.95 3.05
N TYR A 444 -6.51 11.20 2.23
CA TYR A 444 -7.56 10.27 2.68
C TYR A 444 -7.04 8.90 3.09
N GLN A 445 -5.80 8.55 2.73
CA GLN A 445 -5.22 7.25 3.00
C GLN A 445 -3.88 7.37 3.72
N ARG A 446 -3.11 8.44 3.47
CA ARG A 446 -1.85 8.71 4.18
C ARG A 446 -2.08 8.80 5.68
N ASN A 447 -1.23 8.13 6.43
CA ASN A 447 -1.27 7.99 7.89
C ASN A 447 -2.52 7.32 8.48
N GLN A 448 -3.33 6.68 7.64
CA GLN A 448 -4.55 5.96 8.04
C GLN A 448 -4.54 4.52 7.52
N TYR A 449 -5.48 3.69 7.96
CA TYR A 449 -5.73 2.34 7.42
C TYR A 449 -4.53 1.39 7.40
N ILE A 450 -3.65 1.46 8.41
CA ILE A 450 -2.54 0.51 8.57
C ILE A 450 -3.10 -0.82 9.07
N LEU A 451 -2.68 -1.92 8.45
CA LEU A 451 -3.08 -3.26 8.86
C LEU A 451 -2.13 -3.85 9.93
N PRO A 452 -2.62 -4.78 10.77
CA PRO A 452 -1.74 -5.51 11.67
C PRO A 452 -0.74 -6.37 10.87
N ALA A 453 0.44 -6.59 11.43
CA ALA A 453 1.39 -7.58 10.93
C ALA A 453 0.73 -8.97 10.91
N PRO A 454 1.01 -9.84 9.91
CA PRO A 454 0.41 -11.16 9.73
C PRO A 454 1.00 -12.20 10.70
N PHE A 455 1.00 -11.85 11.97
CA PHE A 455 1.57 -12.59 13.10
C PHE A 455 0.63 -13.61 13.70
N VAL A 456 -0.68 -13.42 13.49
CA VAL A 456 -1.75 -14.25 14.07
C VAL A 456 -2.70 -14.69 12.97
N ASP A 457 -3.31 -15.85 13.15
CA ASP A 457 -4.27 -16.42 12.21
C ASP A 457 -5.55 -15.59 12.05
N SER A 458 -5.90 -14.77 13.05
CA SER A 458 -7.06 -13.89 13.10
C SER A 458 -6.64 -12.52 13.65
N PRO A 459 -6.95 -11.41 12.96
CA PRO A 459 -6.47 -10.08 13.36
C PRO A 459 -6.93 -9.65 14.76
N GLU A 460 -8.06 -10.17 15.27
CA GLU A 460 -8.59 -9.89 16.60
C GLU A 460 -7.64 -10.31 17.72
N LEU A 461 -6.89 -11.40 17.51
CA LEU A 461 -5.89 -11.87 18.47
C LEU A 461 -4.80 -10.84 18.72
N MET A 462 -4.48 -10.00 17.73
CA MET A 462 -3.53 -8.91 17.90
C MET A 462 -3.98 -7.91 18.99
N SER A 463 -5.28 -7.79 19.23
CA SER A 463 -5.82 -6.94 20.30
C SER A 463 -6.17 -7.71 21.57
N SER A 464 -6.09 -9.04 21.56
CA SER A 464 -6.47 -9.87 22.69
C SER A 464 -5.34 -9.95 23.71
N VAL A 465 -5.71 -9.91 24.98
CA VAL A 465 -4.77 -9.97 26.12
C VAL A 465 -3.99 -11.30 26.16
N ASP A 466 -4.62 -12.38 25.71
CA ASP A 466 -4.04 -13.71 25.58
C ASP A 466 -3.50 -14.02 24.18
N GLY A 467 -3.49 -13.04 23.26
CA GLY A 467 -3.13 -13.25 21.86
C GLY A 467 -1.72 -13.78 21.63
N ALA A 468 -0.81 -13.57 22.59
CA ALA A 468 0.56 -14.06 22.56
C ALA A 468 0.76 -15.45 23.21
N LYS A 469 -0.28 -16.06 23.80
CA LYS A 469 -0.13 -17.28 24.61
C LYS A 469 -0.30 -18.58 23.84
N ASP A 470 -0.97 -18.55 22.69
CA ASP A 470 -1.25 -19.74 21.90
C ASP A 470 -0.22 -19.89 20.75
N PRO A 471 0.81 -20.73 20.90
CA PRO A 471 1.87 -20.86 19.91
C PRO A 471 1.38 -21.43 18.57
N GLU A 472 0.28 -22.20 18.54
CA GLU A 472 -0.22 -22.78 17.28
C GLU A 472 -0.87 -21.73 16.37
N ARG A 473 -1.25 -20.58 16.94
CA ARG A 473 -1.91 -19.47 16.25
C ARG A 473 -0.99 -18.29 15.99
N LEU A 474 0.25 -18.36 16.48
CA LEU A 474 1.31 -17.40 16.18
C LEU A 474 2.06 -17.79 14.91
N LEU A 475 2.72 -16.82 14.30
CA LEU A 475 3.56 -17.04 13.14
C LEU A 475 4.87 -17.72 13.57
N ASP A 476 5.19 -18.84 12.94
CA ASP A 476 6.43 -19.57 13.18
C ASP A 476 7.31 -19.53 11.92
N LEU A 477 8.55 -19.04 12.07
CA LEU A 477 9.52 -18.84 11.00
C LEU A 477 10.91 -19.35 11.43
N PRO A 478 11.05 -20.66 11.71
CA PRO A 478 12.19 -21.21 12.43
C PRO A 478 13.51 -21.26 11.69
N TYR A 479 13.49 -20.94 10.39
CA TYR A 479 14.66 -20.95 9.51
C TYR A 479 15.06 -19.56 9.04
N VAL A 480 14.23 -18.54 9.32
CA VAL A 480 14.47 -17.16 8.89
C VAL A 480 15.53 -16.53 9.79
N LYS A 481 16.62 -16.08 9.17
CA LYS A 481 17.74 -15.37 9.80
C LYS A 481 17.60 -13.86 9.68
N GLU A 482 17.02 -13.38 8.59
CA GLU A 482 16.80 -11.96 8.34
C GLU A 482 15.31 -11.72 8.11
N PHE A 483 14.65 -11.03 9.04
CA PHE A 483 13.22 -10.73 8.96
C PHE A 483 13.00 -9.23 8.87
N SER A 484 12.21 -8.80 7.88
CA SER A 484 11.93 -7.39 7.62
C SER A 484 10.42 -7.17 7.48
N LEU A 485 9.91 -6.19 8.21
CA LEU A 485 8.51 -5.79 8.17
C LEU A 485 8.38 -4.34 7.76
N LYS A 486 7.43 -4.07 6.88
CA LYS A 486 7.14 -2.72 6.43
C LYS A 486 5.65 -2.38 6.39
N ASN A 487 5.34 -1.15 6.82
CA ASN A 487 4.01 -0.55 6.77
C ASN A 487 2.92 -1.40 7.46
N CYS A 488 3.19 -1.82 8.70
CA CYS A 488 2.25 -2.60 9.51
C CYS A 488 2.24 -2.10 10.96
N TRP A 489 1.23 -2.50 11.73
CA TRP A 489 1.26 -2.32 13.17
C TRP A 489 1.27 -3.65 13.92
N ALA A 490 1.75 -3.67 15.16
CA ALA A 490 1.67 -4.85 16.01
C ALA A 490 1.33 -4.44 17.45
N SER A 491 0.62 -5.30 18.17
CA SER A 491 0.55 -5.15 19.62
C SER A 491 1.86 -5.59 20.25
N PRO A 492 2.35 -4.87 21.26
CA PRO A 492 3.67 -5.10 21.81
C PRO A 492 3.86 -6.50 22.40
N HIS A 493 2.87 -7.07 23.08
CA HIS A 493 2.99 -8.43 23.66
C HIS A 493 3.06 -9.54 22.60
N VAL A 494 2.29 -9.43 21.50
CA VAL A 494 2.38 -10.38 20.37
C VAL A 494 3.71 -10.22 19.64
N LEU A 495 4.16 -8.99 19.39
CA LEU A 495 5.46 -8.73 18.77
C LEU A 495 6.59 -9.33 19.62
N THR A 496 6.61 -9.04 20.93
CA THR A 496 7.62 -9.57 21.85
C THR A 496 7.65 -11.09 21.80
N GLN A 497 6.50 -11.77 21.83
CA GLN A 497 6.50 -13.24 21.82
C GLN A 497 7.01 -13.82 20.49
N ILE A 498 6.62 -13.25 19.36
CA ILE A 498 7.05 -13.76 18.04
C ILE A 498 8.53 -13.54 17.83
N ILE A 499 9.03 -12.33 18.13
CA ILE A 499 10.46 -12.04 17.98
C ILE A 499 11.28 -12.89 18.96
N ARG A 500 10.80 -13.11 20.19
CA ARG A 500 11.42 -14.05 21.15
C ARG A 500 11.52 -15.46 20.57
N ASN A 501 10.42 -16.00 20.04
CA ASN A 501 10.42 -17.34 19.44
C ASN A 501 11.42 -17.45 18.29
N MET A 502 11.43 -16.46 17.39
CA MET A 502 12.34 -16.45 16.24
C MET A 502 13.81 -16.24 16.65
N ALA A 503 14.08 -15.39 17.65
CA ALA A 503 15.42 -15.10 18.17
C ALA A 503 16.05 -16.26 18.94
N LEU A 504 15.23 -17.10 19.59
CA LEU A 504 15.66 -18.36 20.20
C LEU A 504 16.01 -19.44 19.15
N GLN A 505 15.58 -19.25 17.91
CA GLN A 505 15.80 -20.16 16.80
C GLN A 505 16.93 -19.63 15.90
N SER A 506 16.60 -19.06 14.74
CA SER A 506 17.55 -18.69 13.70
C SER A 506 17.72 -17.19 13.48
N LEU A 507 16.88 -16.33 14.08
CA LEU A 507 16.84 -14.91 13.74
C LEU A 507 18.12 -14.19 14.19
N GLU A 508 18.80 -13.58 13.23
CA GLU A 508 20.06 -12.83 13.40
C GLU A 508 19.88 -11.33 13.13
N LYS A 509 18.97 -10.94 12.23
CA LYS A 509 18.73 -9.53 11.88
C LYS A 509 17.23 -9.23 11.76
N LEU A 510 16.85 -8.08 12.30
CA LEU A 510 15.47 -7.61 12.28
C LEU A 510 15.40 -6.18 11.72
N GLU A 511 14.50 -5.94 10.79
CA GLU A 511 14.27 -4.61 10.21
C GLU A 511 12.79 -4.23 10.29
N PHE A 512 12.54 -3.02 10.78
CA PHE A 512 11.24 -2.40 10.85
C PHE A 512 11.22 -1.10 10.06
N GLU A 513 10.34 -1.00 9.07
CA GLU A 513 10.15 0.23 8.29
C GLU A 513 8.69 0.69 8.33
N SER A 514 8.41 1.90 8.82
CA SER A 514 7.04 2.39 9.02
C SER A 514 6.20 1.45 9.90
N VAL A 515 6.84 0.75 10.84
CA VAL A 515 6.15 -0.18 11.75
C VAL A 515 5.74 0.55 13.02
N SER A 516 4.50 0.31 13.44
CA SER A 516 3.93 1.00 14.61
C SER A 516 3.49 0.04 15.71
N LEU A 517 3.78 0.38 16.97
CA LEU A 517 3.21 -0.33 18.12
C LEU A 517 1.84 0.25 18.48
N SER A 518 0.94 -0.60 18.94
CA SER A 518 -0.27 -0.14 19.65
C SER A 518 0.05 0.25 21.09
N GLY A 519 -0.97 0.72 21.83
CA GLY A 519 -0.89 0.78 23.29
C GLY A 519 -0.70 -0.61 23.92
N PRO A 520 -0.18 -0.69 25.16
CA PRO A 520 0.02 -1.95 25.86
C PRO A 520 -1.31 -2.68 26.13
N PRO A 521 -1.31 -4.01 26.20
CA PRO A 521 -2.52 -4.78 26.51
C PRO A 521 -3.01 -4.51 27.93
N VAL A 522 -4.34 -4.45 28.13
CA VAL A 522 -4.96 -4.22 29.44
C VAL A 522 -6.18 -5.12 29.65
N PHE A 523 -6.37 -5.61 30.88
CA PHE A 523 -7.56 -6.37 31.27
C PHE A 523 -8.77 -5.49 31.55
N ALA A 524 -8.54 -4.29 32.08
CA ALA A 524 -9.60 -3.33 32.34
C ALA A 524 -9.98 -2.70 30.99
N PRO A 525 -11.22 -2.93 30.50
CA PRO A 525 -11.63 -2.35 29.23
C PRO A 525 -11.60 -0.83 29.36
N GLN A 526 -10.80 -0.19 28.51
CA GLN A 526 -10.75 1.26 28.45
C GLN A 526 -12.15 1.81 28.16
N PRO A 527 -12.58 2.91 28.82
CA PRO A 527 -13.82 3.56 28.46
C PRO A 527 -13.78 3.90 26.97
N VAL A 528 -14.91 3.75 26.28
CA VAL A 528 -15.02 4.13 24.88
C VAL A 528 -14.52 5.56 24.77
N ASN A 529 -13.56 5.80 23.88
CA ASN A 529 -13.23 7.16 23.50
C ASN A 529 -14.46 7.69 22.75
N VAL A 530 -15.40 8.26 23.50
CA VAL A 530 -16.47 9.05 22.93
C VAL A 530 -15.74 10.23 22.32
N ALA A 531 -15.44 10.16 21.03
CA ALA A 531 -15.33 11.38 20.26
C ALA A 531 -16.61 12.14 20.63
N GLN A 532 -16.49 13.22 21.37
CA GLN A 532 -17.48 14.27 21.23
C GLN A 532 -17.47 14.48 19.72
N ALA A 533 -18.52 14.02 19.04
CA ALA A 533 -18.80 14.51 17.72
C ALA A 533 -18.77 16.01 17.91
N ALA A 534 -17.71 16.65 17.41
CA ALA A 534 -17.75 18.07 17.21
C ALA A 534 -18.96 18.22 16.30
N ASP A 535 -20.08 18.64 16.88
CA ASP A 535 -21.19 19.12 16.09
C ASP A 535 -20.59 20.13 15.13
N ASP A 536 -20.96 19.94 13.88
CA ASP A 536 -20.55 20.59 12.64
C ASP A 536 -20.76 22.12 12.69
N ALA A 537 -20.04 22.81 13.57
CA ALA A 537 -20.14 24.24 13.79
C ALA A 537 -18.74 24.82 13.85
N GLY A 538 -18.34 25.45 12.74
CA GLY A 538 -17.07 26.14 12.60
C GLY A 538 -16.81 27.10 13.76
N LEU A 539 -15.79 26.80 14.55
CA LEU A 539 -15.20 27.73 15.51
C LEU A 539 -13.72 27.91 15.16
N PRO A 540 -13.20 29.16 15.15
CA PRO A 540 -11.81 29.44 14.83
C PRO A 540 -10.91 28.99 16.00
N LEU A 541 -9.86 28.24 15.67
CA LEU A 541 -8.81 27.85 16.61
C LEU A 541 -7.90 29.05 16.95
N PRO A 542 -7.54 29.28 18.23
CA PRO A 542 -6.47 30.19 18.59
C PRO A 542 -5.09 29.52 18.40
N PRO A 543 -4.02 30.29 18.09
CA PRO A 543 -2.68 29.74 17.93
C PRO A 543 -2.07 29.40 19.30
N ILE A 544 -1.51 28.19 19.42
CA ILE A 544 -0.77 27.73 20.61
C ILE A 544 0.66 27.44 20.19
N PHE A 545 1.56 28.42 20.32
CA PHE A 545 2.97 28.25 20.69
C PHE A 545 3.54 29.60 21.17
N PRO A 546 4.21 29.67 22.33
CA PRO A 546 4.81 30.90 22.83
C PRO A 546 6.23 31.05 22.27
N GLY A 547 6.45 32.02 21.38
CA GLY A 547 7.80 32.29 20.88
C GLY A 547 7.84 33.03 19.56
N GLY A 548 7.42 34.29 19.56
CA GLY A 548 7.52 35.14 18.38
C GLY A 548 7.11 36.57 18.70
N VAL A 549 8.08 37.43 18.95
CA VAL A 549 7.86 38.88 19.09
C VAL A 549 7.40 39.45 17.75
N ALA A 550 6.16 39.95 17.71
CA ALA A 550 5.62 40.77 16.62
C ALA A 550 4.87 41.98 17.20
N PRO A 551 4.83 43.12 16.50
CA PRO A 551 4.70 44.44 17.12
C PRO A 551 3.25 44.82 17.44
N MET A 552 3.11 45.54 18.54
CA MET A 552 1.89 46.16 19.05
C MET A 552 1.24 47.08 18.01
N ILE A 553 -0.04 46.84 17.71
CA ILE A 553 -0.95 47.86 17.17
C ILE A 553 -2.08 48.02 18.19
N ALA A 554 -2.14 49.21 18.79
CA ALA A 554 -3.13 49.60 19.79
C ALA A 554 -4.49 49.93 19.13
N GLY A 555 -5.58 49.45 19.74
CA GLY A 555 -6.96 49.81 19.44
C GLY A 555 -7.87 49.50 20.64
N PRO A 556 -8.93 50.28 20.89
CA PRO A 556 -9.42 50.51 22.25
C PRO A 556 -10.37 49.44 22.79
N VAL A 557 -10.33 49.37 24.12
CA VAL A 557 -11.05 48.49 25.06
C VAL A 557 -12.56 48.73 25.01
N GLY A 558 -13.34 47.65 24.98
CA GLY A 558 -14.75 47.61 25.35
C GLY A 558 -15.00 46.44 26.30
N GLU A 559 -15.33 46.72 27.55
CA GLU A 559 -15.74 45.72 28.56
C GLU A 559 -17.06 45.05 28.16
N PRO A 560 -17.28 43.80 28.61
CA PRO A 560 -18.46 43.62 29.45
C PRO A 560 -18.28 42.68 30.66
N ALA A 561 -18.80 43.17 31.78
CA ALA A 561 -19.56 42.50 32.84
C ALA A 561 -19.06 41.14 33.40
N ALA A 562 -18.54 41.22 34.63
CA ALA A 562 -18.26 40.10 35.51
C ALA A 562 -19.52 39.30 35.90
N ALA A 563 -19.51 38.00 35.63
CA ALA A 563 -20.35 37.02 36.31
C ALA A 563 -19.51 36.29 37.37
N MET A 564 -19.86 36.46 38.65
CA MET A 564 -19.23 35.79 39.79
C MET A 564 -19.52 34.29 39.77
N PHE A 565 -18.48 33.47 39.59
CA PHE A 565 -18.49 32.06 40.00
C PHE A 565 -17.66 31.90 41.29
N PRO A 566 -18.05 31.03 42.23
CA PRO A 566 -17.36 30.86 43.50
C PRO A 566 -15.99 30.19 43.30
N GLN A 567 -14.96 30.73 43.94
CA GLN A 567 -13.61 30.16 43.90
C GLN A 567 -13.56 28.79 44.60
N PRO A 568 -12.88 27.77 44.02
CA PRO A 568 -12.53 26.56 44.75
C PRO A 568 -11.36 26.83 45.71
N ALA A 569 -11.35 26.12 46.84
CA ALA A 569 -10.32 26.22 47.88
C ALA A 569 -8.90 25.91 47.35
N PRO A 570 -7.84 26.48 47.94
CA PRO A 570 -6.47 26.24 47.48
C PRO A 570 -6.06 24.79 47.74
N ALA A 571 -5.63 24.09 46.69
CA ALA A 571 -4.97 22.80 46.78
C ALA A 571 -3.60 22.94 47.47
N PRO A 572 -3.12 21.91 48.21
CA PRO A 572 -1.81 21.92 48.83
C PRO A 572 -0.69 22.06 47.77
N PRO A 573 0.47 22.65 48.13
CA PRO A 573 1.56 22.89 47.18
C PRO A 573 2.08 21.56 46.63
N GLN A 574 1.94 21.37 45.31
CA GLN A 574 2.65 20.32 44.60
C GLN A 574 4.14 20.67 44.52
N PRO A 575 5.05 19.69 44.65
CA PRO A 575 6.46 19.90 44.37
C PRO A 575 6.65 20.32 42.91
N SER A 576 7.61 21.20 42.66
CA SER A 576 7.95 21.74 41.33
C SER A 576 8.37 20.64 40.34
N ASP A 577 7.61 20.48 39.25
CA ASP A 577 7.83 19.51 38.16
C ASP A 577 9.17 19.68 37.41
N ASP A 578 9.83 20.83 37.54
CA ASP A 578 11.04 21.16 36.76
C ASP A 578 12.31 20.38 37.13
N GLN A 579 12.33 19.62 38.24
CA GLN A 579 13.51 18.82 38.64
C GLN A 579 13.39 17.31 38.38
N GLN A 580 12.19 16.80 38.04
CA GLN A 580 11.97 15.37 37.79
C GLN A 580 12.08 14.99 36.31
N SER A 581 11.86 15.93 35.40
CA SER A 581 11.86 15.74 33.94
C SER A 581 13.22 15.36 33.35
N ASP A 582 14.32 15.56 34.09
CA ASP A 582 15.66 15.39 33.54
C ASP A 582 16.32 14.02 33.82
N ARG A 583 15.68 13.15 34.62
CA ARG A 583 16.24 11.84 34.98
C ARG A 583 15.77 10.76 33.99
N LEU A 584 16.73 10.03 33.43
CA LEU A 584 16.48 8.78 32.71
C LEU A 584 15.81 7.78 33.67
N VAL A 585 14.73 7.13 33.22
CA VAL A 585 13.96 6.11 33.94
C VAL A 585 14.02 4.81 33.12
N LEU A 586 14.04 3.66 33.79
CA LEU A 586 13.96 2.37 33.09
C LEU A 586 12.70 2.34 32.21
N PRO A 587 12.80 1.83 30.97
CA PRO A 587 11.69 1.88 30.03
C PRO A 587 10.58 0.93 30.47
N GLU A 588 9.33 1.37 30.28
CA GLU A 588 8.16 0.54 30.51
C GLU A 588 8.18 -0.68 29.56
N PRO A 589 7.79 -1.87 30.03
CA PRO A 589 7.59 -3.00 29.14
C PRO A 589 6.51 -2.64 28.11
N PHE A 590 6.55 -3.30 26.94
CA PHE A 590 5.59 -3.06 25.86
C PHE A 590 5.63 -1.67 25.21
N SER A 591 6.71 -0.91 25.42
CA SER A 591 7.08 0.30 24.66
C SER A 591 8.19 -0.02 23.64
N TRP A 592 8.50 0.90 22.71
CA TRP A 592 9.67 0.73 21.83
C TRP A 592 10.98 0.75 22.61
N ALA A 593 11.11 1.64 23.59
CA ALA A 593 12.29 1.65 24.46
C ALA A 593 12.42 0.35 25.26
N GLY A 594 11.31 -0.22 25.73
CA GLY A 594 11.28 -1.53 26.41
C GLY A 594 11.61 -2.69 25.47
N PHE A 595 11.14 -2.64 24.22
CA PHE A 595 11.51 -3.59 23.18
C PHE A 595 13.02 -3.56 22.90
N CYS A 596 13.61 -2.37 22.74
CA CYS A 596 15.05 -2.19 22.58
C CYS A 596 15.81 -2.69 23.83
N GLU A 597 15.33 -2.38 25.03
CA GLU A 597 15.98 -2.83 26.28
C GLU A 597 16.05 -4.36 26.42
N HIS A 598 15.08 -5.09 25.86
CA HIS A 598 15.04 -6.56 25.89
C HIS A 598 15.81 -7.20 24.73
N PHE A 599 15.58 -6.74 23.49
CA PHE A 599 16.14 -7.39 22.30
C PHE A 599 17.46 -6.80 21.81
N SER A 600 17.90 -5.64 22.31
CA SER A 600 19.16 -5.01 21.91
C SER A 600 20.33 -6.00 22.05
N PRO A 601 21.08 -6.27 20.97
CA PRO A 601 22.32 -7.05 21.05
C PRO A 601 23.50 -6.21 21.54
N GLY A 602 23.33 -4.88 21.67
CA GLY A 602 24.35 -3.93 22.09
C GLY A 602 24.08 -3.36 23.48
N ILE A 603 24.04 -2.03 23.58
CA ILE A 603 23.86 -1.31 24.86
C ILE A 603 22.48 -1.61 25.44
N LYS A 604 22.45 -1.76 26.77
CA LYS A 604 21.24 -1.87 27.59
C LYS A 604 21.27 -0.83 28.70
N MET A 605 20.15 -0.17 28.92
CA MET A 605 20.01 0.92 29.87
C MET A 605 20.31 0.47 31.31
N ARG A 606 19.88 -0.74 31.68
CA ARG A 606 20.16 -1.31 33.02
C ARG A 606 21.63 -1.54 33.31
N MET A 607 22.48 -1.58 32.29
CA MET A 607 23.93 -1.78 32.44
C MET A 607 24.69 -0.47 32.72
N LEU A 608 24.04 0.70 32.58
CA LEU A 608 24.67 1.99 32.79
C LEU A 608 25.03 2.21 34.28
N PRO A 609 26.18 2.87 34.60
CA PRO A 609 26.68 3.03 35.97
C PRO A 609 25.67 3.58 36.96
N ARG A 610 24.85 4.56 36.54
CA ARG A 610 23.82 5.21 37.36
C ARG A 610 22.72 4.24 37.84
N PHE A 611 22.43 3.19 37.09
CA PHE A 611 21.48 2.15 37.49
C PHE A 611 22.16 0.98 38.22
N ARG A 612 23.48 0.81 38.04
CA ARG A 612 24.30 -0.16 38.79
C ARG A 612 24.47 0.23 40.27
N GLU A 613 24.57 1.53 40.58
CA GLU A 613 24.78 2.02 41.95
C GLU A 613 23.52 1.95 42.85
N LEU A 614 22.33 1.83 42.25
CA LEU A 614 21.06 1.66 42.97
C LEU A 614 20.82 0.21 43.43
N ALA A 615 21.58 -0.74 42.89
CA ALA A 615 21.63 -2.11 43.37
C ALA A 615 22.53 -2.14 44.61
N ASP A 616 21.95 -2.32 45.81
CA ASP A 616 22.74 -2.67 47.00
C ASP A 616 23.72 -3.78 46.58
N GLY A 617 25.02 -3.62 46.87
CA GLY A 617 26.14 -4.39 46.30
C GLY A 617 26.14 -5.92 46.46
N ALA A 618 25.00 -6.50 46.84
CA ALA A 618 24.67 -7.92 46.83
C ALA A 618 23.91 -8.38 45.56
N VAL A 619 23.31 -7.48 44.77
CA VAL A 619 22.53 -7.84 43.56
C VAL A 619 23.41 -7.69 42.32
N ARG A 620 23.58 -8.76 41.53
CA ARG A 620 24.35 -8.68 40.29
C ARG A 620 23.58 -7.88 39.24
N PRO A 621 24.22 -7.17 38.30
CA PRO A 621 23.53 -6.41 37.24
C PRO A 621 22.63 -7.28 36.35
N GLU A 622 22.96 -8.56 36.22
CA GLU A 622 22.16 -9.62 35.56
C GLU A 622 20.91 -10.02 36.36
N ASP A 623 20.87 -9.75 37.67
CA ASP A 623 19.74 -9.96 38.58
C ASP A 623 18.87 -8.69 38.76
N LEU A 624 19.25 -7.56 38.14
CA LEU A 624 18.38 -6.38 38.00
C LEU A 624 17.32 -6.67 36.93
N THR A 625 16.45 -7.63 37.22
CA THR A 625 15.22 -7.87 36.47
C THR A 625 14.46 -6.56 36.35
N LEU A 626 13.91 -6.28 35.17
CA LEU A 626 12.97 -5.16 34.99
C LEU A 626 11.98 -5.18 36.17
N PRO A 627 11.66 -4.05 36.81
CA PRO A 627 10.79 -4.01 38.00
C PRO A 627 9.38 -4.62 37.84
N LEU A 628 9.06 -5.23 36.69
CA LEU A 628 7.73 -5.66 36.27
C LEU A 628 7.62 -7.12 35.76
N GLU A 629 8.64 -8.00 35.87
CA GLU A 629 8.51 -9.38 35.34
C GLU A 629 7.31 -10.18 35.89
N LYS A 630 6.87 -9.89 37.13
CA LYS A 630 5.66 -10.47 37.72
C LYS A 630 4.34 -9.99 37.09
N ASP A 631 4.35 -8.82 36.44
CA ASP A 631 3.19 -8.21 35.79
C ASP A 631 3.06 -8.59 34.30
N LEU A 632 4.04 -9.31 33.74
CA LEU A 632 4.04 -9.72 32.33
C LEU A 632 3.43 -11.12 32.09
N ALA A 633 3.46 -12.01 33.08
CA ALA A 633 2.86 -13.36 33.00
C ALA A 633 1.37 -13.38 32.55
N PRO A 634 0.54 -12.37 32.87
CA PRO A 634 -0.80 -12.27 32.33
C PRO A 634 -0.86 -12.09 30.80
N PHE A 635 0.19 -11.56 30.16
CA PHE A 635 0.23 -11.20 28.74
C PHE A 635 1.16 -12.10 27.91
N LEU A 636 2.26 -12.58 28.49
CA LEU A 636 3.26 -13.41 27.82
C LEU A 636 3.34 -14.82 28.43
N PRO A 637 3.55 -15.86 27.61
CA PRO A 637 3.89 -17.19 28.11
C PRO A 637 5.32 -17.22 28.69
N ASN A 638 5.53 -17.98 29.76
CA ASN A 638 6.84 -18.17 30.41
C ASN A 638 7.61 -16.85 30.60
N ALA A 639 6.93 -15.83 31.12
CA ALA A 639 7.50 -14.49 31.29
C ALA A 639 8.72 -14.48 32.24
N ASP A 640 8.80 -15.46 33.14
CA ASP A 640 9.93 -15.74 34.02
C ASP A 640 11.21 -16.18 33.28
N GLN A 641 11.08 -16.65 32.04
CA GLN A 641 12.23 -17.07 31.20
C GLN A 641 12.78 -15.94 30.33
N LEU A 642 12.02 -14.84 30.14
CA LEU A 642 12.58 -13.48 30.26
C LEU A 642 14.06 -13.26 29.92
N ALA A 643 14.78 -13.02 31.01
CA ALA A 643 16.20 -12.77 31.07
C ALA A 643 17.07 -13.99 30.69
N ALA A 644 16.58 -15.22 30.93
CA ALA A 644 17.34 -16.42 30.59
C ALA A 644 17.41 -16.65 29.07
N ASP A 645 16.33 -16.31 28.35
CA ASP A 645 16.23 -16.40 26.90
C ASP A 645 17.08 -15.33 26.22
N GLU A 646 17.17 -14.15 26.83
CA GLU A 646 17.98 -13.05 26.33
C GLU A 646 19.47 -13.40 26.17
N ALA A 647 20.00 -14.24 27.05
CA ALA A 647 21.37 -14.75 26.93
C ALA A 647 21.58 -15.73 25.76
N GLN A 648 20.49 -16.22 25.15
CA GLN A 648 20.50 -17.23 24.09
C GLN A 648 20.22 -16.65 22.70
N TYR A 649 19.75 -15.41 22.59
CA TYR A 649 19.44 -14.79 21.31
C TYR A 649 20.69 -14.65 20.44
N ASN A 650 20.56 -14.97 19.14
CA ASN A 650 21.61 -14.78 18.14
C ASN A 650 21.49 -13.45 17.36
N LEU A 651 20.71 -12.50 17.89
CA LEU A 651 20.50 -11.20 17.26
C LEU A 651 21.84 -10.44 17.15
N SER A 652 22.10 -9.91 15.97
CA SER A 652 23.30 -9.14 15.62
C SER A 652 22.98 -7.68 15.36
N SER A 653 21.80 -7.38 14.80
CA SER A 653 21.37 -6.03 14.47
C SER A 653 19.84 -5.92 14.43
N ILE A 654 19.32 -4.80 14.92
CA ILE A 654 17.93 -4.39 14.78
C ILE A 654 17.89 -2.99 14.19
N THR A 655 17.27 -2.85 13.02
CA THR A 655 17.14 -1.58 12.30
C THR A 655 15.71 -1.05 12.38
N PHE A 656 15.57 0.22 12.72
CA PHE A 656 14.31 0.95 12.76
C PHE A 656 14.36 2.09 11.74
N LYS A 657 13.32 2.17 10.90
CA LYS A 657 13.11 3.25 9.94
C LYS A 657 11.70 3.77 10.10
N SER A 658 11.54 5.03 10.48
CA SER A 658 10.22 5.66 10.66
C SER A 658 9.26 4.87 11.58
N CYS A 659 9.77 4.30 12.67
CA CYS A 659 8.95 3.55 13.62
C CYS A 659 8.25 4.48 14.62
N GLY A 660 7.13 4.04 15.20
CA GLY A 660 6.40 4.85 16.20
C GLY A 660 5.13 4.18 16.66
N TYR A 661 4.07 4.95 16.94
CA TYR A 661 2.84 4.41 17.51
C TYR A 661 1.62 4.51 16.58
N VAL A 662 0.62 3.69 16.86
CA VAL A 662 -0.66 3.68 16.15
C VAL A 662 -1.83 3.86 17.12
N TYR A 663 -2.81 4.64 16.70
CA TYR A 663 -4.11 4.75 17.34
C TYR A 663 -5.05 3.65 16.84
N LEU A 664 -5.69 2.93 17.77
CA LEU A 664 -6.70 1.91 17.50
C LEU A 664 -7.90 2.12 18.42
N ASP A 665 -9.12 2.02 17.91
CA ASP A 665 -10.34 2.13 18.71
C ASP A 665 -10.76 0.77 19.30
N VAL A 666 -9.88 0.19 20.12
CA VAL A 666 -10.11 -1.11 20.78
C VAL A 666 -9.95 -0.99 22.30
N ARG A 667 -10.77 -1.75 23.04
CA ARG A 667 -10.87 -1.61 24.51
C ARG A 667 -9.74 -2.30 25.29
N ASN A 668 -9.09 -3.26 24.66
CA ASN A 668 -8.10 -4.13 25.31
C ASN A 668 -6.66 -3.63 25.13
N LEU A 669 -6.47 -2.49 24.46
CA LEU A 669 -5.18 -1.83 24.29
C LEU A 669 -5.28 -0.43 24.90
N ASP A 670 -4.34 -0.07 25.77
CA ASP A 670 -4.33 1.22 26.44
C ASP A 670 -3.68 2.30 25.57
N VAL A 671 -4.49 2.87 24.69
CA VAL A 671 -4.04 4.02 23.88
C VAL A 671 -3.73 5.25 24.74
N ARG A 672 -4.34 5.40 25.93
CA ARG A 672 -4.12 6.58 26.78
C ARG A 672 -2.71 6.61 27.37
N ALA A 673 -2.11 5.44 27.57
CA ALA A 673 -0.71 5.31 27.93
C ALA A 673 0.22 5.96 26.89
N LEU A 674 -0.23 6.16 25.65
CA LEU A 674 0.55 6.77 24.57
C LEU A 674 0.26 8.28 24.39
N LEU A 675 -0.69 8.85 25.14
CA LEU A 675 -1.16 10.22 24.94
C LEU A 675 -0.59 11.20 25.98
N PRO A 676 -0.52 12.51 25.67
CA PRO A 676 -0.10 13.53 26.64
C PRO A 676 -1.04 13.59 27.86
N ALA A 677 -0.49 13.87 29.05
CA ALA A 677 -1.23 13.95 30.31
C ALA A 677 -2.29 15.08 30.34
N GLU A 678 -2.08 16.16 29.58
CA GLU A 678 -2.98 17.32 29.53
C GLU A 678 -4.29 17.06 28.77
N GLY A 679 -4.47 15.87 28.19
CA GLY A 679 -5.75 15.41 27.69
C GLY A 679 -6.25 16.12 26.43
N GLN A 680 -7.09 15.42 25.67
CA GLN A 680 -7.96 15.93 24.60
C GLN A 680 -7.35 16.32 23.24
N ALA A 681 -6.03 16.55 23.10
CA ALA A 681 -5.46 16.90 21.78
C ALA A 681 -5.31 15.70 20.80
N ALA A 682 -5.34 14.46 21.28
CA ALA A 682 -5.19 13.26 20.44
C ALA A 682 -6.30 13.11 19.39
N HIS A 683 -7.46 13.72 19.64
CA HIS A 683 -8.59 13.73 18.72
C HIS A 683 -8.58 14.91 17.75
N SER A 684 -7.71 15.91 17.97
CA SER A 684 -7.67 17.15 17.20
C SER A 684 -6.74 17.08 15.98
N PHE A 685 -5.96 16.01 15.83
CA PHE A 685 -5.18 15.73 14.62
C PHE A 685 -6.02 15.02 13.55
N VAL A 686 -7.32 15.32 13.52
CA VAL A 686 -8.08 15.21 12.28
C VAL A 686 -7.39 16.22 11.37
N ASN A 687 -6.57 15.70 10.43
CA ASN A 687 -6.19 16.45 9.25
C ASN A 687 -7.40 17.30 8.87
N SER A 688 -7.22 18.58 8.55
CA SER A 688 -8.25 19.32 7.84
C SER A 688 -8.40 18.67 6.46
N LEU A 689 -8.89 17.43 6.42
CA LEU A 689 -9.29 16.70 5.26
C LEU A 689 -10.13 17.71 4.51
N ARG A 690 -9.83 17.92 3.23
CA ARG A 690 -10.67 18.78 2.43
C ARG A 690 -12.07 18.18 2.54
N HIS A 691 -13.00 18.86 3.21
CA HIS A 691 -14.32 18.28 3.49
C HIS A 691 -15.12 18.11 2.17
N ASP A 692 -14.58 18.58 1.05
CA ASP A 692 -15.21 18.65 -0.25
C ASP A 692 -15.37 17.28 -0.95
N ILE A 693 -14.46 16.32 -0.74
CA ILE A 693 -14.53 15.01 -1.44
C ILE A 693 -14.52 13.79 -0.52
N PHE A 694 -14.63 13.95 0.81
CA PHE A 694 -14.64 12.82 1.75
C PHE A 694 -15.71 11.77 1.42
N HIS A 695 -16.93 12.19 1.07
CA HIS A 695 -18.02 11.28 0.69
C HIS A 695 -17.77 10.51 -0.63
N SER A 696 -16.83 10.99 -1.45
CA SER A 696 -16.42 10.33 -2.70
C SER A 696 -15.35 9.25 -2.47
N MET A 697 -14.66 9.28 -1.33
CA MET A 697 -13.50 8.43 -1.03
C MET A 697 -13.89 7.18 -0.24
N GLN A 698 -13.15 6.08 -0.46
CA GLN A 698 -13.34 4.85 0.30
C GLN A 698 -13.09 5.08 1.79
N TYR A 699 -13.89 4.43 2.63
CA TYR A 699 -13.72 4.44 4.08
C TYR A 699 -14.04 3.05 4.64
N CYS A 700 -13.40 2.72 5.76
CA CYS A 700 -13.64 1.46 6.47
C CYS A 700 -13.85 1.76 7.96
N LYS A 701 -14.79 1.03 8.60
CA LYS A 701 -15.14 1.19 10.02
C LYS A 701 -14.44 0.20 10.94
N ASP A 702 -13.56 -0.63 10.40
CA ASP A 702 -12.87 -1.64 11.19
C ASP A 702 -11.90 -1.02 12.19
N LYS A 703 -12.03 -1.48 13.44
CA LYS A 703 -11.34 -0.91 14.59
C LYS A 703 -9.85 -1.27 14.68
N LEU A 704 -9.45 -2.31 13.95
CA LEU A 704 -8.07 -2.80 13.87
C LEU A 704 -7.30 -2.16 12.69
N LEU A 705 -7.93 -1.24 11.95
CA LEU A 705 -7.23 -0.40 10.98
C LEU A 705 -6.64 0.81 11.70
N GLY A 706 -5.31 0.82 11.77
CA GLY A 706 -4.55 1.79 12.54
C GLY A 706 -4.43 3.15 11.88
N ARG A 707 -4.38 4.20 12.71
CA ARG A 707 -3.98 5.55 12.30
C ARG A 707 -2.66 5.91 12.97
N ILE A 708 -1.71 6.44 12.22
CA ILE A 708 -0.40 6.82 12.76
C ILE A 708 -0.62 7.88 13.84
N LEU A 709 -0.04 7.62 15.02
CA LEU A 709 -0.02 8.59 16.11
C LEU A 709 1.24 9.46 15.92
N PRO A 710 1.11 10.77 15.64
CA PRO A 710 2.26 11.65 15.44
C PRO A 710 2.87 12.09 16.78
N TYR A 711 3.07 11.15 17.70
CA TYR A 711 3.53 11.44 19.06
C TYR A 711 4.27 10.25 19.68
N ILE A 712 5.31 10.58 20.44
CA ILE A 712 6.05 9.68 21.33
C ILE A 712 6.20 10.43 22.66
N LEU A 713 6.01 9.74 23.79
CA LEU A 713 6.16 10.34 25.11
C LEU A 713 7.56 10.95 25.27
N PRO A 714 7.71 12.15 25.86
CA PRO A 714 9.02 12.79 26.05
C PRO A 714 10.01 11.93 26.83
N SER A 715 9.55 11.18 27.83
CA SER A 715 10.37 10.27 28.64
C SER A 715 10.90 9.09 27.82
N GLU A 716 10.07 8.50 26.97
CA GLU A 716 10.47 7.43 26.07
C GLU A 716 11.42 7.94 24.98
N TRP A 717 11.07 9.07 24.34
CA TRP A 717 11.91 9.70 23.34
C TRP A 717 13.31 9.97 23.86
N LYS A 718 13.43 10.56 25.06
CA LYS A 718 14.73 10.81 25.69
C LYS A 718 15.56 9.54 25.85
N THR A 719 14.92 8.41 26.14
CA THR A 719 15.58 7.11 26.25
C THR A 719 16.04 6.59 24.88
N LEU A 720 15.17 6.63 23.87
CA LEU A 720 15.50 6.25 22.49
C LEU A 720 16.66 7.07 21.93
N GLU A 721 16.65 8.39 22.15
CA GLU A 721 17.68 9.32 21.70
C GLU A 721 19.00 9.13 22.45
N THR A 722 18.97 9.09 23.78
CA THR A 722 20.20 9.13 24.59
C THR A 722 20.88 7.76 24.71
N VAL A 723 20.10 6.67 24.81
CA VAL A 723 20.62 5.33 25.08
C VAL A 723 20.77 4.53 23.80
N PHE A 724 19.77 4.57 22.93
CA PHE A 724 19.73 3.78 21.70
C PHE A 724 20.12 4.58 20.45
N LEU A 725 20.55 5.85 20.63
CA LEU A 725 21.04 6.74 19.56
C LEU A 725 20.08 6.90 18.38
N MET A 726 18.77 6.92 18.68
CA MET A 726 17.73 7.06 17.66
C MET A 726 17.58 8.51 17.21
N GLU A 727 17.36 8.70 15.91
CA GLU A 727 17.10 9.98 15.25
C GLU A 727 15.60 10.23 15.09
N ARG A 728 15.19 11.49 15.11
CA ARG A 728 13.78 11.90 15.04
C ARG A 728 13.35 12.22 13.61
N GLY A 729 12.17 11.72 13.23
CA GLY A 729 11.48 12.08 11.99
C GLY A 729 12.13 11.52 10.74
N TRP A 730 11.85 12.15 9.59
CA TRP A 730 12.31 11.72 8.27
C TRP A 730 13.58 12.43 7.79
N ALA A 731 14.24 13.22 8.65
CA ALA A 731 15.43 13.95 8.26
C ALA A 731 16.50 12.99 7.70
N ASN A 732 16.87 13.17 6.43
CA ASN A 732 17.82 12.33 5.69
C ASN A 732 17.43 10.84 5.54
N LEU A 733 16.20 10.44 5.86
CA LEU A 733 15.76 9.04 5.77
C LEU A 733 15.20 8.69 4.39
N TYR A 734 14.28 9.51 3.89
CA TYR A 734 13.60 9.30 2.62
C TYR A 734 13.98 10.38 1.60
N SER A 735 13.78 10.08 0.32
CA SER A 735 13.99 11.04 -0.77
C SER A 735 13.19 12.32 -0.55
N THR A 736 13.74 13.48 -0.95
CA THR A 736 13.07 14.78 -0.88
C THR A 736 11.67 14.74 -1.49
N ARG A 737 11.52 14.01 -2.59
CA ARG A 737 10.24 13.83 -3.28
C ARG A 737 9.18 13.19 -2.40
N MET A 738 9.52 12.15 -1.63
CA MET A 738 8.56 11.49 -0.73
C MET A 738 8.07 12.45 0.37
N SER A 739 8.98 13.28 0.89
CA SER A 739 8.65 14.34 1.84
C SER A 739 7.76 15.42 1.21
N ASP A 740 8.07 15.86 -0.01
CA ASP A 740 7.28 16.84 -0.75
C ASP A 740 5.86 16.34 -1.06
N ASP A 741 5.72 15.07 -1.43
CA ASP A 741 4.42 14.43 -1.67
C ASP A 741 3.59 14.39 -0.37
N ALA A 742 4.22 14.10 0.78
CA ALA A 742 3.54 14.13 2.08
C ALA A 742 3.11 15.56 2.49
N ILE A 743 3.96 16.56 2.24
CA ILE A 743 3.63 17.98 2.49
C ILE A 743 2.47 18.42 1.58
N ALA A 744 2.48 18.02 0.31
CA ALA A 744 1.41 18.30 -0.63
C ALA A 744 0.07 17.66 -0.23
N ASP A 745 0.13 16.50 0.44
CA ASP A 745 -1.02 15.82 1.03
C ASP A 745 -1.49 16.46 2.36
N GLY A 746 -0.84 17.52 2.84
CA GLY A 746 -1.23 18.27 4.03
C GLY A 746 -0.46 17.90 5.32
N PHE A 747 0.62 17.13 5.23
CA PHE A 747 1.47 16.78 6.36
C PHE A 747 2.71 17.66 6.39
N GLU A 748 2.59 18.84 7.02
CA GLU A 748 3.62 19.89 7.03
C GLU A 748 4.98 19.42 7.58
N TYR A 749 4.96 18.50 8.56
CA TYR A 749 6.15 17.90 9.15
C TYR A 749 6.11 16.37 8.99
N PRO A 750 6.53 15.84 7.82
CA PRO A 750 6.58 14.40 7.59
C PRO A 750 7.45 13.68 8.63
N GLY A 751 6.99 12.53 9.12
CA GLY A 751 7.67 11.77 10.17
C GLY A 751 7.49 12.30 11.60
N THR A 752 6.55 13.23 11.84
CA THR A 752 6.24 13.64 13.23
C THR A 752 5.82 12.42 14.05
N GLY A 753 6.41 12.25 15.23
CA GLY A 753 6.17 11.07 16.09
C GLY A 753 6.86 9.79 15.62
N ARG A 754 7.83 9.91 14.70
CA ARG A 754 8.63 8.78 14.20
C ARG A 754 10.08 8.85 14.63
N PHE A 755 10.72 7.70 14.72
CA PHE A 755 12.15 7.56 15.00
C PHE A 755 12.82 6.55 14.06
N SER A 756 14.14 6.67 13.89
CA SER A 756 14.97 5.76 13.10
C SER A 756 16.33 5.56 13.74
N GLY A 757 16.99 4.44 13.44
CA GLY A 757 18.31 4.12 13.96
C GLY A 757 18.56 2.62 13.95
N THR A 758 19.79 2.22 14.26
CA THR A 758 20.18 0.81 14.28
C THR A 758 20.88 0.48 15.59
N VAL A 759 20.48 -0.62 16.20
CA VAL A 759 21.13 -1.19 17.39
C VAL A 759 21.89 -2.43 16.96
N GLU A 760 23.21 -2.42 17.09
CA GLU A 760 24.10 -3.49 16.66
C GLU A 760 24.88 -4.08 17.84
N ARG A 761 25.31 -5.34 17.66
CA ARG A 761 26.21 -6.00 18.61
C ARG A 761 27.53 -5.22 18.69
N LEU A 762 27.97 -4.94 19.90
CA LEU A 762 29.27 -4.31 20.14
C LEU A 762 30.34 -5.40 20.06
N ASP A 763 31.19 -5.36 19.03
CA ASP A 763 32.22 -6.37 18.78
C ASP A 763 33.57 -6.02 19.44
N ASP A 764 33.84 -4.75 19.79
CA ASP A 764 35.12 -4.30 20.35
C ASP A 764 35.04 -3.73 21.79
N ALA A 765 36.07 -4.03 22.59
CA ALA A 765 36.25 -3.46 23.94
C ALA A 765 36.45 -1.92 23.93
N GLN A 766 36.79 -1.33 22.78
CA GLN A 766 36.95 0.13 22.60
C GLN A 766 35.61 0.85 22.43
N ASP A 767 34.59 0.19 21.88
CA ASP A 767 33.28 0.83 21.70
C ASP A 767 32.58 1.05 23.05
N ILE A 768 32.82 0.15 24.01
CA ILE A 768 32.31 0.25 25.39
C ILE A 768 32.91 1.46 26.12
N GLU A 769 34.16 1.85 25.84
CA GLU A 769 34.82 3.02 26.45
C GLU A 769 34.37 4.37 25.85
N MET A 770 33.83 4.39 24.62
CA MET A 770 33.29 5.63 24.02
C MET A 770 31.87 5.97 24.46
N LEU A 771 31.18 5.03 25.11
CA LEU A 771 29.77 5.14 25.52
C LEU A 771 29.58 5.39 27.03
N VAL A 772 30.67 5.39 27.81
CA VAL A 772 30.74 5.77 29.24
C VAL A 772 31.29 7.17 29.36
#